data_AF-A0A450SJV7-F1
#
_entry.id   AF-A0A450SJV7-F1
#
_cell.length_a   1.000
_cell.length_b   1.000
_cell.length_c   1.000
_cell.angle_alpha   90.00
_cell.angle_beta   90.00
_cell.angle_gamma   90.00
#
_symmetry.space_group_name_H-M   'P 1'
#
loop_
_entity.id
_entity.type
_entity.pdbx_description
1 polymer ?
#
loop_
_entity_poly.entity_id
_entity_poly.type
_entity_poly.pdbx_seq_one_letter_code
_entity_poly.pdbx_strand_id
1 'polypeptide(L)'
;MTPTELTDLIALGEGPTTEFKQSGADKSLGREICAFANAAGGTILIGVTDAGGIVGVGNHNRLKSQVQSSAHSAEPPIVVEMESINDVLCVRIPKQHKRPYSFGGKFFMREGASSQQMSRDGIRESFFREGQIHFDATYCPDYNLRDDLTDDIWGRFAERANIRKNVDKMITLRNLHLVKDGRMTYAGAWLLCNDITFYTLSAGVTCVMFRGTTNAHILDRRDFTGDLYSLYEDCMAYMQSRLNTALIPHARGRDERLELPEDALREALANAIAHRDYRSTANVCVRIYHDRLQIETPGGLPAGMREEDLGYKSVPRNPLLFDLLLRMNLVEKIGSGIQRIRDLCREHGVGEPVFDVNEDWVTVIFPRETVEVTQPINGFAHKDRWGFSDYFQDIRYRVERETLPDSDLTLRDTYTPSRYRLDGEGADDNEPGAAGNLEAFIDDWLAEKGPRQLALLGEYGQGKTTAAWLLSYRLIQRCQAGKTTRIPVLLALRGKSPRNLTPEELLATWAHRYRIDTQALLQLIIAGRVLLILEGFDEMDLTGDTEARLSHFRRLWQLSYPKAKILITGRPNFFLDDAELKSALGIQRPNGGRPYCQAVHLENFDTDQMEESLRAADAGVRDGIVALAKKDERFYEIVSRPSLLHIVSTLWQRENLGQYREGIRSALVMELFIQHSYRRQGAKQGAREGEPGFMALNTAERAYFMAGIAAYMGARRLPNQISKQQLDEAIRGLIRAIPDEVSRGVTTMENEANAPLRSPTRYDWKNREPEIIEHIETDVRACGLLVSDPGKDGHFRFAHESFLEFLQARVLSQLFAAQGPARISGASIANTWKLRIDDLKDSPEAMTFLAELLARGFREQGQAGDQGIAGELLAALVWGRLPGKRPWKSALRRLSVRPALWLVGRLVGRFGVRRARVVTLGLFAAAVTFAGMLVIEHGLVGAMAFPMTLSAAGIGLLLGYWLGFCMDFLGKQKMRIWRRLHLWYRACQGLRLEPQAMERTVGKGVVQVLEAGDGEGKE
;
A
#
# COMPACT_ATOMS: atom_id res chain seq x y z
N MET A 1 -68.49 2.48 36.37
CA MET A 1 -68.52 0.99 36.42
C MET A 1 -69.93 0.60 36.80
N THR A 2 -70.51 -0.40 36.14
CA THR A 2 -71.89 -0.86 36.45
C THR A 2 -71.87 -1.93 37.56
N PRO A 3 -72.99 -2.19 38.25
CA PRO A 3 -73.07 -3.27 39.23
C PRO A 3 -72.74 -4.67 38.67
N THR A 4 -73.03 -4.90 37.38
CA THR A 4 -72.68 -6.14 36.68
C THR A 4 -71.17 -6.24 36.46
N GLU A 5 -70.52 -5.18 35.98
CA GLU A 5 -69.05 -5.12 35.81
C GLU A 5 -68.30 -5.31 37.14
N LEU A 6 -68.85 -4.80 38.24
CA LEU A 6 -68.29 -5.03 39.59
C LEU A 6 -68.32 -6.52 39.96
N THR A 7 -69.43 -7.20 39.67
CA THR A 7 -69.59 -8.63 39.99
C THR A 7 -68.64 -9.48 39.14
N ASP A 8 -68.47 -9.14 37.87
CA ASP A 8 -67.53 -9.82 36.97
C ASP A 8 -66.07 -9.62 37.41
N LEU A 9 -65.70 -8.41 37.85
CA LEU A 9 -64.37 -8.11 38.40
C LEU A 9 -64.09 -8.87 39.70
N ILE A 10 -65.09 -9.03 40.56
CA ILE A 10 -64.96 -9.83 41.78
C ILE A 10 -64.78 -11.31 41.45
N ALA A 11 -65.51 -11.83 40.46
CA ALA A 11 -65.39 -13.23 40.02
C ALA A 11 -64.02 -13.55 39.38
N LEU A 12 -63.38 -12.57 38.73
CA LEU A 12 -62.02 -12.68 38.18
C LEU A 12 -60.94 -12.76 39.26
N GLY A 13 -61.23 -12.29 40.48
CA GLY A 13 -60.30 -12.30 41.61
C GLY A 13 -59.20 -11.23 41.55
N GLU A 14 -58.31 -11.24 42.54
CA GLU A 14 -57.13 -10.36 42.56
C GLU A 14 -56.11 -10.75 41.50
N GLY A 15 -55.43 -9.77 40.94
CA GLY A 15 -54.51 -10.00 39.83
C GLY A 15 -53.69 -8.76 39.46
N PRO A 16 -53.11 -8.75 38.24
CA PRO A 16 -52.23 -7.67 37.78
C PRO A 16 -52.93 -6.30 37.66
N THR A 17 -54.26 -6.28 37.58
CA THR A 17 -55.06 -5.05 37.39
C THR A 17 -56.14 -4.85 38.45
N THR A 18 -56.27 -5.76 39.43
CA THR A 18 -57.35 -5.75 40.43
C THR A 18 -56.81 -6.11 41.81
N GLU A 19 -57.24 -5.38 42.84
CA GLU A 19 -56.91 -5.61 44.26
C GLU A 19 -58.17 -5.46 45.12
N PHE A 20 -58.36 -6.34 46.10
CA PHE A 20 -59.45 -6.27 47.08
C PHE A 20 -58.93 -5.74 48.42
N LYS A 21 -59.76 -4.93 49.08
CA LYS A 21 -59.52 -4.47 50.44
C LYS A 21 -60.80 -4.53 51.25
N GLN A 22 -60.78 -5.21 52.38
CA GLN A 22 -61.93 -5.31 53.26
C GLN A 22 -62.26 -3.96 53.94
N SER A 23 -61.25 -3.12 54.22
CA SER A 23 -61.43 -1.84 54.91
C SER A 23 -60.53 -0.75 54.36
N GLY A 24 -61.06 0.48 54.36
CA GLY A 24 -60.38 1.68 53.89
C GLY A 24 -59.32 2.27 54.82
N ALA A 25 -59.22 1.76 56.06
CA ALA A 25 -58.22 2.20 57.03
C ALA A 25 -56.88 1.43 56.91
N ASP A 26 -56.71 0.63 55.86
CA ASP A 26 -55.51 -0.16 55.67
C ASP A 26 -54.30 0.74 55.33
N LYS A 27 -53.23 0.64 56.14
CA LYS A 27 -51.95 1.33 55.91
C LYS A 27 -51.31 0.93 54.58
N SER A 28 -51.72 -0.20 54.00
CA SER A 28 -51.26 -0.68 52.70
C SER A 28 -51.87 0.07 51.50
N LEU A 29 -52.93 0.85 51.68
CA LEU A 29 -53.66 1.48 50.56
C LEU A 29 -52.76 2.38 49.69
N GLY A 30 -51.90 3.19 50.31
CA GLY A 30 -50.93 4.02 49.57
C GLY A 30 -49.88 3.20 48.81
N ARG A 31 -49.50 2.02 49.35
CA ARG A 31 -48.62 1.07 48.66
C ARG A 31 -49.28 0.53 47.40
N GLU A 32 -50.53 0.09 47.48
CA GLU A 32 -51.27 -0.46 46.33
C GLU A 32 -51.49 0.60 45.24
N ILE A 33 -51.91 1.82 45.62
CA ILE A 33 -52.06 2.95 44.69
C ILE A 33 -50.73 3.24 43.97
N CYS A 34 -49.62 3.29 44.71
CA CYS A 34 -48.28 3.51 44.15
C CYS A 34 -47.86 2.37 43.21
N ALA A 35 -48.13 1.12 43.57
CA ALA A 35 -47.76 -0.05 42.76
C ALA A 35 -48.53 -0.09 41.43
N PHE A 36 -49.84 0.18 41.45
CA PHE A 36 -50.64 0.27 40.22
C PHE A 36 -50.25 1.47 39.34
N ALA A 37 -49.88 2.60 39.95
CA ALA A 37 -49.39 3.78 39.22
C ALA A 37 -48.08 3.50 38.47
N ASN A 38 -47.18 2.69 39.06
CA ASN A 38 -45.94 2.25 38.43
C ASN A 38 -46.13 1.10 37.41
N ALA A 39 -47.25 0.36 37.51
CA ALA A 39 -47.64 -0.71 36.59
C ALA A 39 -48.60 -0.22 35.50
N ALA A 40 -49.44 -1.08 34.92
CA ALA A 40 -50.34 -0.70 33.82
C ALA A 40 -51.54 0.17 34.25
N GLY A 41 -51.65 0.54 35.53
CA GLY A 41 -52.89 0.99 36.15
C GLY A 41 -53.66 -0.19 36.75
N GLY A 42 -54.83 0.08 37.35
CA GLY A 42 -55.65 -0.96 37.96
C GLY A 42 -56.85 -0.42 38.73
N THR A 43 -57.60 -1.32 39.35
CA THR A 43 -58.77 -0.99 40.19
C THR A 43 -58.63 -1.63 41.57
N ILE A 44 -58.80 -0.84 42.61
CA ILE A 44 -58.87 -1.30 44.00
C ILE A 44 -60.34 -1.28 44.42
N LEU A 45 -60.88 -2.43 44.85
CA LEU A 45 -62.23 -2.55 45.37
C LEU A 45 -62.20 -2.56 46.90
N ILE A 46 -62.70 -1.49 47.53
CA ILE A 46 -62.72 -1.36 48.98
C ILE A 46 -64.12 -1.71 49.52
N GLY A 47 -64.19 -2.64 50.47
CA GLY A 47 -65.42 -3.27 50.96
C GLY A 47 -65.58 -4.73 50.51
N VAL A 48 -64.54 -5.35 49.96
CA VAL A 48 -64.52 -6.75 49.46
C VAL A 48 -63.42 -7.53 50.19
N THR A 49 -63.71 -8.76 50.64
CA THR A 49 -62.71 -9.66 51.23
C THR A 49 -61.81 -10.28 50.16
N ASP A 50 -60.65 -10.79 50.55
CA ASP A 50 -59.72 -11.51 49.65
C ASP A 50 -60.39 -12.73 48.97
N ALA A 51 -61.45 -13.28 49.56
CA ALA A 51 -62.26 -14.37 48.99
C ALA A 51 -63.39 -13.88 48.05
N GLY A 52 -63.47 -12.57 47.76
CA GLY A 52 -64.49 -11.96 46.91
C GLY A 52 -65.82 -11.66 47.59
N GLY A 53 -65.92 -11.77 48.92
CA GLY A 53 -67.15 -11.48 49.66
C GLY A 53 -67.33 -9.98 49.90
N ILE A 54 -68.49 -9.42 49.57
CA ILE A 54 -68.81 -8.00 49.82
C ILE A 54 -69.19 -7.81 51.30
N VAL A 55 -68.38 -7.05 52.04
CA VAL A 55 -68.59 -6.69 53.46
C VAL A 55 -69.12 -5.26 53.59
N GLY A 56 -68.82 -4.42 52.62
CA GLY A 56 -69.30 -3.06 52.54
C GLY A 56 -68.45 -2.01 53.26
N VAL A 57 -68.59 -0.73 52.87
CA VAL A 57 -67.95 0.43 53.53
C VAL A 57 -68.99 1.40 54.09
N GLY A 58 -68.95 1.61 55.41
CA GLY A 58 -69.97 2.40 56.12
C GLY A 58 -69.97 3.90 55.83
N ASN A 59 -68.83 4.53 55.50
CA ASN A 59 -68.77 5.97 55.17
C ASN A 59 -67.90 6.21 53.93
N HIS A 60 -68.54 6.16 52.77
CA HIS A 60 -67.92 6.37 51.46
C HIS A 60 -67.23 7.74 51.32
N ASN A 61 -67.79 8.81 51.87
CA ASN A 61 -67.23 10.16 51.74
C ASN A 61 -65.90 10.29 52.50
N ARG A 62 -65.85 9.79 53.74
CA ARG A 62 -64.62 9.76 54.53
C ARG A 62 -63.52 8.95 53.82
N LEU A 63 -63.90 7.82 53.23
CA LEU A 63 -62.96 6.97 52.53
C LEU A 63 -62.45 7.59 51.22
N LYS A 64 -63.31 8.24 50.44
CA LYS A 64 -62.89 9.03 49.26
C LYS A 64 -61.84 10.07 49.63
N SER A 65 -62.05 10.80 50.73
CA SER A 65 -61.06 11.76 51.22
C SER A 65 -59.73 11.10 51.64
N GLN A 66 -59.77 9.92 52.25
CA GLN A 66 -58.57 9.16 52.65
C GLN A 66 -57.78 8.64 51.44
N VAL A 67 -58.48 8.10 50.43
CA VAL A 67 -57.89 7.65 49.17
C VAL A 67 -57.24 8.84 48.45
N GLN A 68 -57.94 9.99 48.34
CA GLN A 68 -57.39 11.21 47.75
C GLN A 68 -56.16 11.70 48.48
N SER A 69 -56.20 11.76 49.82
CA SER A 69 -55.05 12.18 50.62
C SER A 69 -53.85 11.25 50.41
N SER A 70 -54.08 9.93 50.31
CA SER A 70 -53.01 8.95 50.08
C SER A 70 -52.41 9.09 48.68
N ALA A 71 -53.23 9.25 47.66
CA ALA A 71 -52.78 9.47 46.29
C ALA A 71 -52.03 10.81 46.12
N HIS A 72 -52.47 11.86 46.83
CA HIS A 72 -51.81 13.18 46.81
C HIS A 72 -50.48 13.20 47.57
N SER A 73 -50.34 12.35 48.59
CA SER A 73 -49.09 12.23 49.37
C SER A 73 -48.01 11.40 48.66
N ALA A 74 -48.33 10.81 47.50
CA ALA A 74 -47.33 10.20 46.65
C ALA A 74 -46.49 11.27 45.94
N GLU A 75 -45.25 10.91 45.58
CA GLU A 75 -44.34 11.79 44.84
C GLU A 75 -43.98 11.16 43.49
N PRO A 76 -44.37 11.79 42.36
CA PRO A 76 -45.32 12.91 42.25
C PRO A 76 -46.77 12.49 42.62
N PRO A 77 -47.70 13.45 42.83
CA PRO A 77 -49.10 13.11 43.16
C PRO A 77 -49.76 12.22 42.10
N ILE A 78 -50.51 11.20 42.54
CA ILE A 78 -51.18 10.22 41.67
C ILE A 78 -52.64 10.64 41.43
N VAL A 79 -53.08 10.56 40.17
CA VAL A 79 -54.48 10.78 39.80
C VAL A 79 -55.28 9.50 40.04
N VAL A 80 -56.42 9.60 40.74
CA VAL A 80 -57.34 8.48 41.00
C VAL A 80 -58.78 8.88 40.70
N GLU A 81 -59.53 7.95 40.13
CA GLU A 81 -60.97 8.07 39.89
C GLU A 81 -61.71 7.19 40.91
N MET A 82 -62.76 7.71 41.54
CA MET A 82 -63.46 6.97 42.60
C MET A 82 -64.96 6.98 42.37
N GLU A 83 -65.56 5.79 42.42
CA GLU A 83 -67.00 5.60 42.25
C GLU A 83 -67.54 4.72 43.37
N SER A 84 -68.69 5.09 43.93
CA SER A 84 -69.37 4.29 44.96
C SER A 84 -70.47 3.49 44.30
N ILE A 85 -70.39 2.17 44.38
CA ILE A 85 -71.37 1.25 43.80
C ILE A 85 -71.87 0.37 44.93
N ASN A 86 -73.13 0.56 45.33
CA ASN A 86 -73.73 -0.07 46.51
C ASN A 86 -72.85 0.14 47.76
N ASP A 87 -72.39 -0.94 48.38
CA ASP A 87 -71.54 -0.90 49.57
C ASP A 87 -70.03 -0.92 49.25
N VAL A 88 -69.61 -0.85 47.98
CA VAL A 88 -68.19 -0.94 47.58
C VAL A 88 -67.70 0.40 47.01
N LEU A 89 -66.53 0.85 47.46
CA LEU A 89 -65.82 1.95 46.82
C LEU A 89 -64.82 1.41 45.79
N CYS A 90 -65.05 1.73 44.52
CA CYS A 90 -64.15 1.41 43.43
C CYS A 90 -63.16 2.57 43.25
N VAL A 91 -61.87 2.30 43.42
CA VAL A 91 -60.79 3.26 43.16
C VAL A 91 -60.03 2.83 41.92
N ARG A 92 -60.22 3.54 40.82
CA ARG A 92 -59.53 3.30 39.57
C ARG A 92 -58.28 4.18 39.52
N ILE A 93 -57.14 3.54 39.29
CA ILE A 93 -55.86 4.17 39.02
C ILE A 93 -55.64 4.06 37.50
N PRO A 94 -55.92 5.12 36.72
CA PRO A 94 -55.62 5.11 35.30
C PRO A 94 -54.10 4.99 35.08
N LYS A 95 -53.72 4.61 33.86
CA LYS A 95 -52.31 4.55 33.45
C LYS A 95 -51.65 5.91 33.69
N GLN A 96 -50.67 5.94 34.59
CA GLN A 96 -49.96 7.16 34.94
C GLN A 96 -48.73 7.39 34.05
N HIS A 97 -48.30 8.65 33.91
CA HIS A 97 -47.24 9.08 32.97
C HIS A 97 -45.99 9.69 33.61
N LYS A 98 -45.94 9.92 34.93
CA LYS A 98 -44.77 10.50 35.62
C LYS A 98 -44.04 9.48 36.48
N ARG A 99 -43.90 8.25 35.98
CA ARG A 99 -43.21 7.18 36.69
C ARG A 99 -41.71 7.49 36.81
N PRO A 100 -41.01 6.90 37.80
CA PRO A 100 -41.57 6.12 38.90
C PRO A 100 -42.19 7.01 40.00
N TYR A 101 -43.31 6.55 40.55
CA TYR A 101 -43.99 7.11 41.71
C TYR A 101 -43.44 6.50 43.00
N SER A 102 -43.33 7.30 44.04
CA SER A 102 -42.99 6.83 45.39
C SER A 102 -44.09 7.17 46.38
N PHE A 103 -44.22 6.36 47.43
CA PHE A 103 -45.10 6.62 48.56
C PHE A 103 -44.31 6.40 49.85
N GLY A 104 -44.24 7.42 50.70
CA GLY A 104 -43.44 7.38 51.93
C GLY A 104 -41.94 7.12 51.68
N GLY A 105 -41.39 7.64 50.57
CA GLY A 105 -39.99 7.47 50.19
C GLY A 105 -39.62 6.07 49.66
N LYS A 106 -40.61 5.20 49.41
CA LYS A 106 -40.42 3.85 48.84
C LYS A 106 -41.14 3.73 47.51
N PHE A 107 -40.56 2.93 46.62
CA PHE A 107 -41.09 2.65 45.28
C PHE A 107 -41.66 1.24 45.25
N PHE A 108 -42.87 1.09 44.72
CA PHE A 108 -43.56 -0.20 44.64
C PHE A 108 -43.97 -0.52 43.20
N MET A 109 -43.94 -1.80 42.83
CA MET A 109 -44.34 -2.32 41.52
C MET A 109 -45.36 -3.44 41.69
N ARG A 110 -46.39 -3.48 40.83
CA ARG A 110 -47.35 -4.58 40.79
C ARG A 110 -46.78 -5.74 39.96
N GLU A 111 -46.65 -6.91 40.59
CA GLU A 111 -46.22 -8.17 39.96
C GLU A 111 -47.27 -9.25 40.26
N GLY A 112 -48.03 -9.65 39.24
CA GLY A 112 -49.20 -10.52 39.42
C GLY A 112 -50.21 -9.91 40.39
N ALA A 113 -50.66 -10.68 41.38
CA ALA A 113 -51.59 -10.23 42.42
C ALA A 113 -50.89 -9.51 43.60
N SER A 114 -49.58 -9.24 43.53
CA SER A 114 -48.80 -8.71 44.66
C SER A 114 -48.14 -7.38 44.36
N SER A 115 -48.08 -6.50 45.35
CA SER A 115 -47.35 -5.23 45.28
C SER A 115 -46.03 -5.33 46.02
N GLN A 116 -44.94 -5.38 45.26
CA GLN A 116 -43.58 -5.54 45.80
C GLN A 116 -42.82 -4.23 45.83
N GLN A 117 -41.89 -4.09 46.78
CA GLN A 117 -40.98 -2.95 46.81
C GLN A 117 -39.92 -3.13 45.72
N MET A 118 -39.73 -2.12 44.87
CA MET A 118 -38.69 -2.15 43.84
C MET A 118 -37.29 -2.22 44.48
N SER A 119 -36.43 -3.06 43.90
CA SER A 119 -35.02 -3.09 44.26
C SER A 119 -34.33 -1.77 43.88
N ARG A 120 -33.13 -1.50 44.42
CA ARG A 120 -32.36 -0.29 44.06
C ARG A 120 -32.10 -0.21 42.55
N ASP A 121 -31.86 -1.36 41.92
CA ASP A 121 -31.63 -1.45 40.48
C ASP A 121 -32.93 -1.28 39.69
N GLY A 122 -34.04 -1.86 40.17
CA GLY A 122 -35.37 -1.64 39.56
C GLY A 122 -35.84 -0.19 39.63
N ILE A 123 -35.55 0.52 40.72
CA ILE A 123 -35.81 1.96 40.86
C ILE A 123 -35.00 2.72 39.80
N ARG A 124 -33.69 2.48 39.75
CA ARG A 124 -32.79 3.12 38.77
C ARG A 124 -33.27 2.88 37.34
N GLU A 125 -33.57 1.63 36.99
CA GLU A 125 -34.07 1.27 35.67
C GLU A 125 -35.37 2.00 35.33
N SER A 126 -36.28 2.14 36.29
CA SER A 126 -37.52 2.88 36.06
C SER A 126 -37.27 4.37 35.81
N PHE A 127 -36.33 5.02 36.51
CA PHE A 127 -35.99 6.42 36.24
C PHE A 127 -35.34 6.62 34.87
N PHE A 128 -34.50 5.66 34.43
CA PHE A 128 -33.90 5.69 33.09
C PHE A 128 -34.92 5.44 31.98
N ARG A 129 -35.78 4.42 32.13
CA ARG A 129 -36.80 4.05 31.13
C ARG A 129 -37.78 5.18 30.88
N GLU A 130 -38.19 5.87 31.95
CA GLU A 130 -39.15 6.98 31.89
C GLU A 130 -38.48 8.31 31.47
N GLY A 131 -37.18 8.30 31.15
CA GLY A 131 -36.44 9.46 30.66
C GLY A 131 -36.24 10.57 31.69
N GLN A 132 -36.40 10.28 32.98
CA GLN A 132 -36.16 11.25 34.06
C GLN A 132 -34.67 11.39 34.42
N ILE A 133 -33.87 10.36 34.11
CA ILE A 133 -32.41 10.40 34.17
C ILE A 133 -31.88 10.05 32.79
N HIS A 134 -31.17 10.99 32.16
CA HIS A 134 -30.49 10.73 30.90
C HIS A 134 -29.06 10.26 31.18
N PHE A 135 -28.74 9.05 30.72
CA PHE A 135 -27.47 8.39 31.05
C PHE A 135 -26.26 9.19 30.56
N ASP A 136 -26.35 9.75 29.35
CA ASP A 136 -25.34 10.62 28.74
C ASP A 136 -24.99 11.85 29.60
N ALA A 137 -25.94 12.35 30.40
CA ALA A 137 -25.78 13.50 31.28
C ALA A 137 -25.34 13.12 32.72
N THR A 138 -25.22 11.83 33.03
CA THR A 138 -24.70 11.34 34.32
C THR A 138 -23.17 11.37 34.36
N TYR A 139 -22.59 11.35 35.57
CA TYR A 139 -21.13 11.40 35.74
C TYR A 139 -20.46 10.10 35.27
N CYS A 140 -19.38 10.23 34.49
CA CYS A 140 -18.48 9.13 34.17
C CYS A 140 -17.41 9.02 35.28
N PRO A 141 -17.47 8.01 36.16
CA PRO A 141 -16.58 7.93 37.32
C PRO A 141 -15.12 7.65 36.94
N ASP A 142 -14.91 6.96 35.82
CA ASP A 142 -13.58 6.51 35.37
C ASP A 142 -12.83 7.57 34.55
N TYR A 143 -13.48 8.70 34.22
CA TYR A 143 -12.85 9.77 33.44
C TYR A 143 -12.11 10.76 34.33
N ASN A 144 -10.80 10.85 34.18
CA ASN A 144 -9.94 11.77 34.91
C ASN A 144 -9.65 13.04 34.10
N LEU A 145 -10.22 14.17 34.52
CA LEU A 145 -10.06 15.47 33.86
C LEU A 145 -8.61 15.95 33.72
N ARG A 146 -7.68 15.46 34.53
CA ARG A 146 -6.27 15.85 34.45
C ARG A 146 -5.49 14.99 33.45
N ASP A 147 -5.74 13.70 33.47
CA ASP A 147 -4.92 12.72 32.76
C ASP A 147 -5.51 12.37 31.38
N ASP A 148 -6.84 12.34 31.26
CA ASP A 148 -7.53 11.96 30.03
C ASP A 148 -7.81 13.15 29.10
N LEU A 149 -8.08 14.34 29.66
CA LEU A 149 -8.37 15.55 28.89
C LEU A 149 -7.09 16.30 28.50
N THR A 150 -6.37 15.74 27.53
CA THR A 150 -5.17 16.38 26.98
C THR A 150 -5.50 17.61 26.11
N ASP A 151 -4.49 18.43 25.81
CA ASP A 151 -4.66 19.55 24.88
C ASP A 151 -4.92 19.11 23.44
N ASP A 152 -4.43 17.94 23.03
CA ASP A 152 -4.72 17.34 21.73
C ASP A 152 -6.20 16.94 21.61
N ILE A 153 -6.71 16.18 22.59
CA ILE A 153 -8.12 15.76 22.63
C ILE A 153 -9.05 16.97 22.65
N TRP A 154 -8.72 17.97 23.48
CA TRP A 154 -9.46 19.23 23.48
C TRP A 154 -9.40 19.94 22.13
N GLY A 155 -8.22 20.01 21.50
CA GLY A 155 -8.02 20.62 20.19
C GLY A 155 -8.90 20.00 19.11
N ARG A 156 -8.91 18.66 19.02
CA ARG A 156 -9.75 17.91 18.06
C ARG A 156 -11.24 18.17 18.29
N PHE A 157 -11.70 18.07 19.54
CA PHE A 157 -13.10 18.34 19.88
C PHE A 157 -13.50 19.79 19.57
N ALA A 158 -12.67 20.76 19.94
CA ALA A 158 -12.94 22.18 19.74
C ALA A 158 -13.05 22.53 18.24
N GLU A 159 -12.21 21.94 17.40
CA GLU A 159 -12.28 22.10 15.94
C GLU A 159 -13.59 21.52 15.39
N ARG A 160 -13.91 20.26 15.72
CA ARG A 160 -15.11 19.56 15.24
C ARG A 160 -16.41 20.20 15.72
N ALA A 161 -16.44 20.71 16.95
CA ALA A 161 -17.60 21.41 17.52
C ALA A 161 -17.66 22.91 17.15
N ASN A 162 -16.82 23.38 16.23
CA ASN A 162 -16.74 24.77 15.77
C ASN A 162 -16.62 25.79 16.93
N ILE A 163 -15.72 25.50 17.89
CA ILE A 163 -15.44 26.32 19.05
C ILE A 163 -14.32 27.31 18.70
N ARG A 164 -14.51 28.59 19.02
CA ARG A 164 -13.54 29.65 18.72
C ARG A 164 -12.20 29.39 19.41
N LYS A 165 -11.10 29.69 18.70
CA LYS A 165 -9.75 29.66 19.27
C LYS A 165 -9.64 30.70 20.40
N ASN A 166 -8.91 30.36 21.48
CA ASN A 166 -8.67 31.19 22.68
C ASN A 166 -9.81 31.30 23.72
N VAL A 167 -10.72 30.32 23.77
CA VAL A 167 -11.69 30.21 24.89
C VAL A 167 -11.16 29.30 26.01
N ASP A 168 -11.55 29.59 27.24
CA ASP A 168 -11.22 28.73 28.39
C ASP A 168 -11.89 27.36 28.25
N LYS A 169 -11.05 26.30 28.31
CA LYS A 169 -11.47 24.90 28.15
C LYS A 169 -12.55 24.52 29.17
N MET A 170 -12.33 24.79 30.45
CA MET A 170 -13.21 24.33 31.52
C MET A 170 -14.51 25.12 31.61
N ILE A 171 -14.51 26.41 31.26
CA ILE A 171 -15.72 27.21 31.12
C ILE A 171 -16.56 26.68 29.96
N THR A 172 -15.92 26.39 28.82
CA THR A 172 -16.63 25.88 27.64
C THR A 172 -17.27 24.52 27.91
N LEU A 173 -16.53 23.58 28.50
CA LEU A 173 -17.07 22.26 28.86
C LEU A 173 -18.24 22.34 29.86
N ARG A 174 -18.22 23.30 30.80
CA ARG A 174 -19.35 23.55 31.71
C ARG A 174 -20.56 24.13 30.99
N ASN A 175 -20.35 25.08 30.08
CA ASN A 175 -21.42 25.69 29.28
C ASN A 175 -22.10 24.68 28.34
N LEU A 176 -21.35 23.66 27.90
CA LEU A 176 -21.87 22.54 27.11
C LEU A 176 -22.39 21.40 27.97
N HIS A 177 -22.48 21.57 29.29
CA HIS A 177 -22.92 20.55 30.23
C HIS A 177 -22.13 19.24 30.21
N LEU A 178 -20.93 19.23 29.63
CA LEU A 178 -20.01 18.09 29.59
C LEU A 178 -19.25 17.91 30.90
N VAL A 179 -19.08 19.00 31.65
CA VAL A 179 -18.54 18.96 33.02
C VAL A 179 -19.56 19.56 33.97
N LYS A 180 -19.93 18.80 35.00
CA LYS A 180 -20.82 19.23 36.09
C LYS A 180 -20.14 18.94 37.43
N ASP A 181 -20.16 19.92 38.33
CA ASP A 181 -19.54 19.81 39.67
C ASP A 181 -18.09 19.30 39.65
N GLY A 182 -17.33 19.72 38.64
CA GLY A 182 -15.92 19.32 38.45
C GLY A 182 -15.73 17.87 38.01
N ARG A 183 -16.77 17.19 37.51
CA ARG A 183 -16.71 15.82 36.98
C ARG A 183 -17.22 15.76 35.55
N MET A 184 -16.61 14.90 34.73
CA MET A 184 -17.01 14.68 33.34
C MET A 184 -18.32 13.87 33.28
N THR A 185 -19.21 14.19 32.34
CA THR A 185 -20.39 13.38 32.02
C THR A 185 -20.02 12.24 31.04
N TYR A 186 -20.86 11.22 30.90
CA TYR A 186 -20.62 10.18 29.88
C TYR A 186 -20.56 10.75 28.45
N ALA A 187 -21.45 11.67 28.08
CA ALA A 187 -21.38 12.35 26.78
C ALA A 187 -20.02 13.06 26.60
N GLY A 188 -19.52 13.71 27.65
CA GLY A 188 -18.23 14.37 27.62
C GLY A 188 -17.08 13.39 27.47
N ALA A 189 -17.10 12.29 28.23
CA ALA A 189 -16.10 11.24 28.16
C ALA A 189 -16.01 10.63 26.75
N TRP A 190 -17.15 10.35 26.11
CA TRP A 190 -17.21 9.75 24.78
C TRP A 190 -16.73 10.68 23.65
N LEU A 191 -16.93 11.98 23.79
CA LEU A 191 -16.50 12.98 22.81
C LEU A 191 -15.06 13.46 23.02
N LEU A 192 -14.54 13.32 24.25
CA LEU A 192 -13.23 13.81 24.67
C LEU A 192 -12.35 12.65 25.14
N CYS A 193 -12.16 11.64 24.31
CA CYS A 193 -11.26 10.52 24.59
C CYS A 193 -10.39 10.15 23.39
N ASN A 194 -9.54 9.14 23.57
CA ASN A 194 -8.95 8.42 22.44
C ASN A 194 -9.73 7.16 22.08
N ASP A 195 -10.43 6.55 23.04
CA ASP A 195 -11.22 5.34 22.83
C ASP A 195 -12.38 5.30 23.83
N ILE A 196 -13.61 5.33 23.30
CA ILE A 196 -14.87 5.29 24.03
C ILE A 196 -15.03 4.02 24.88
N THR A 197 -14.39 2.92 24.48
CA THR A 197 -14.55 1.61 25.13
C THR A 197 -13.89 1.53 26.52
N PHE A 198 -12.96 2.44 26.82
CA PHE A 198 -12.41 2.59 28.17
C PHE A 198 -13.47 3.03 29.19
N TYR A 199 -14.45 3.83 28.76
CA TYR A 199 -15.50 4.37 29.62
C TYR A 199 -16.81 3.58 29.47
N THR A 200 -17.02 2.91 28.34
CA THR A 200 -18.20 2.10 28.07
C THR A 200 -17.86 0.99 27.08
N LEU A 201 -17.61 -0.23 27.58
CA LEU A 201 -17.07 -1.35 26.80
C LEU A 201 -17.81 -1.65 25.48
N SER A 202 -19.14 -1.54 25.48
CA SER A 202 -20.00 -1.82 24.33
C SER A 202 -20.28 -0.60 23.43
N ALA A 203 -19.63 0.55 23.68
CA ALA A 203 -19.91 1.79 22.95
C ALA A 203 -19.29 1.89 21.56
N GLY A 204 -18.53 0.87 21.15
CA GLY A 204 -18.06 0.72 19.77
C GLY A 204 -19.19 0.42 18.78
N VAL A 205 -18.86 0.51 17.49
CA VAL A 205 -19.73 0.08 16.39
C VAL A 205 -19.06 -1.08 15.67
N THR A 206 -19.78 -2.18 15.51
CA THR A 206 -19.29 -3.36 14.79
C THR A 206 -19.85 -3.34 13.37
N CYS A 207 -19.00 -3.26 12.36
CA CYS A 207 -19.40 -3.40 10.97
C CYS A 207 -19.04 -4.78 10.45
N VAL A 208 -19.99 -5.47 9.81
CA VAL A 208 -19.80 -6.82 9.29
C VAL A 208 -20.38 -6.92 7.88
N MET A 209 -19.59 -7.42 6.95
CA MET A 209 -20.02 -7.74 5.60
C MET A 209 -20.20 -9.26 5.46
N PHE A 210 -21.32 -9.68 4.88
CA PHE A 210 -21.65 -11.08 4.65
C PHE A 210 -21.67 -11.42 3.16
N ARG A 211 -21.34 -12.67 2.83
CA ARG A 211 -21.28 -13.14 1.43
C ARG A 211 -22.64 -13.23 0.77
N GLY A 212 -23.68 -13.52 1.55
CA GLY A 212 -25.04 -13.73 1.06
C GLY A 212 -26.03 -12.88 1.83
N THR A 213 -27.26 -13.39 1.96
CA THR A 213 -28.37 -12.74 2.66
C THR A 213 -28.49 -13.15 4.13
N THR A 214 -27.58 -14.02 4.61
CA THR A 214 -27.58 -14.63 5.94
C THR A 214 -26.25 -14.42 6.68
N ASN A 215 -26.27 -14.64 8.00
CA ASN A 215 -25.10 -14.50 8.89
C ASN A 215 -24.08 -15.65 8.78
N ALA A 216 -24.23 -16.56 7.81
CA ALA A 216 -23.45 -17.80 7.76
C ALA A 216 -21.96 -17.59 7.39
N HIS A 217 -21.67 -16.60 6.54
CA HIS A 217 -20.33 -16.39 6.00
C HIS A 217 -19.94 -14.92 6.04
N ILE A 218 -19.10 -14.56 7.02
CA ILE A 218 -18.50 -13.24 7.16
C ILE A 218 -17.40 -13.09 6.10
N LEU A 219 -17.51 -12.04 5.29
CA LEU A 219 -16.46 -11.60 4.34
C LEU A 219 -15.46 -10.67 5.02
N ASP A 220 -15.97 -9.75 5.83
CA ASP A 220 -15.16 -8.75 6.51
C ASP A 220 -15.86 -8.35 7.81
N ARG A 221 -15.08 -8.08 8.85
CA ARG A 221 -15.57 -7.60 10.15
C ARG A 221 -14.59 -6.60 10.71
N ARG A 222 -15.09 -5.45 11.15
CA ARG A 222 -14.31 -4.43 11.85
C ARG A 222 -15.09 -3.91 13.04
N ASP A 223 -14.38 -3.75 14.16
CA ASP A 223 -14.91 -3.14 15.37
C ASP A 223 -14.30 -1.73 15.46
N PHE A 224 -15.14 -0.71 15.33
CA PHE A 224 -14.74 0.70 15.37
C PHE A 224 -14.84 1.22 16.79
N THR A 225 -13.73 1.80 17.22
CA THR A 225 -13.52 2.45 18.52
C THR A 225 -12.95 3.85 18.25
N GLY A 226 -12.63 4.61 19.28
CA GLY A 226 -12.19 5.99 19.12
C GLY A 226 -12.98 6.96 19.99
N ASP A 227 -12.73 8.25 19.87
CA ASP A 227 -13.76 9.24 20.24
C ASP A 227 -14.97 9.10 19.31
N LEU A 228 -16.14 9.48 19.80
CA LEU A 228 -17.40 9.25 19.12
C LEU A 228 -17.46 9.85 17.70
N TYR A 229 -16.80 10.98 17.46
CA TYR A 229 -16.73 11.58 16.11
C TYR A 229 -15.85 10.74 15.18
N SER A 230 -14.65 10.35 15.62
CA SER A 230 -13.75 9.51 14.81
C SER A 230 -14.39 8.15 14.52
N LEU A 231 -15.05 7.54 15.51
CA LEU A 231 -15.81 6.29 15.36
C LEU A 231 -16.92 6.42 14.30
N TYR A 232 -17.64 7.54 14.28
CA TYR A 232 -18.67 7.80 13.27
C TYR A 232 -18.06 7.90 11.86
N GLU A 233 -17.00 8.70 11.68
CA GLU A 233 -16.33 8.86 10.39
C GLU A 233 -15.74 7.54 9.87
N ASP A 234 -15.10 6.76 10.73
CA ASP A 234 -14.50 5.48 10.35
C ASP A 234 -15.56 4.47 9.93
N CYS A 235 -16.73 4.46 10.59
CA CYS A 235 -17.88 3.65 10.17
C CYS A 235 -18.47 4.11 8.84
N MET A 236 -18.56 5.42 8.60
CA MET A 236 -19.01 5.96 7.31
C MET A 236 -18.05 5.58 6.19
N ALA A 237 -16.73 5.77 6.39
CA ALA A 237 -15.69 5.37 5.44
C ALA A 237 -15.74 3.86 5.16
N TYR A 238 -16.01 3.05 6.19
CA TYR A 238 -16.24 1.62 6.01
C TYR A 238 -17.42 1.35 5.07
N MET A 239 -18.61 1.90 5.36
CA MET A 239 -19.79 1.70 4.52
C MET A 239 -19.53 2.15 3.08
N GLN A 240 -18.93 3.33 2.87
CA GLN A 240 -18.55 3.83 1.54
C GLN A 240 -17.62 2.88 0.79
N SER A 241 -16.62 2.31 1.47
CA SER A 241 -15.67 1.36 0.87
C SER A 241 -16.27 0.00 0.53
N ARG A 242 -17.44 -0.34 1.08
CA ARG A 242 -18.13 -1.64 0.91
C ARG A 242 -19.37 -1.56 0.02
N LEU A 243 -19.90 -0.35 -0.20
CA LEU A 243 -21.04 -0.11 -1.08
C LEU A 243 -20.56 0.15 -2.52
N ASN A 244 -21.36 -0.29 -3.50
CA ASN A 244 -21.04 -0.06 -4.91
C ASN A 244 -21.14 1.43 -5.26
N THR A 245 -20.32 1.92 -6.18
CA THR A 245 -20.35 3.32 -6.66
C THR A 245 -20.57 3.37 -8.17
N ALA A 246 -21.62 4.05 -8.62
CA ALA A 246 -21.93 4.31 -10.02
C ALA A 246 -21.41 5.70 -10.44
N LEU A 247 -20.83 5.81 -11.63
CA LEU A 247 -20.42 7.09 -12.22
C LEU A 247 -21.55 7.64 -13.08
N ILE A 248 -22.17 8.74 -12.67
CA ILE A 248 -23.22 9.42 -13.45
C ILE A 248 -22.57 10.51 -14.32
N PRO A 249 -22.70 10.45 -15.67
CA PRO A 249 -22.24 11.51 -16.54
C PRO A 249 -23.10 12.78 -16.37
N HIS A 250 -22.47 13.95 -16.17
CA HIS A 250 -23.15 15.23 -16.20
C HIS A 250 -22.41 16.27 -17.06
N ALA A 251 -23.08 17.38 -17.39
CA ALA A 251 -22.63 18.36 -18.39
C ALA A 251 -21.31 19.09 -18.08
N ARG A 252 -20.75 18.95 -16.86
CA ARG A 252 -19.50 19.59 -16.42
C ARG A 252 -18.51 18.65 -15.73
N GLY A 253 -18.76 17.34 -15.69
CA GLY A 253 -17.94 16.38 -14.95
C GLY A 253 -18.58 15.01 -14.78
N ARG A 254 -17.96 14.16 -13.97
CA ARG A 254 -18.49 12.86 -13.55
C ARG A 254 -18.76 12.94 -12.05
N ASP A 255 -19.98 12.63 -11.62
CA ASP A 255 -20.31 12.51 -10.20
C ASP A 255 -20.28 11.03 -9.82
N GLU A 256 -19.49 10.71 -8.79
CA GLU A 256 -19.47 9.41 -8.14
C GLU A 256 -20.67 9.32 -7.21
N ARG A 257 -21.54 8.32 -7.42
CA ARG A 257 -22.76 8.14 -6.65
C ARG A 257 -22.79 6.74 -6.07
N LEU A 258 -22.76 6.62 -4.75
CA LEU A 258 -22.95 5.35 -4.03
C LEU A 258 -24.29 4.70 -4.41
N GLU A 259 -24.39 3.38 -4.31
CA GLU A 259 -25.63 2.64 -4.58
C GLU A 259 -26.73 2.98 -3.57
N LEU A 260 -26.38 3.41 -2.36
CA LEU A 260 -27.28 3.97 -1.36
C LEU A 260 -26.93 5.45 -1.11
N PRO A 261 -27.91 6.32 -0.84
CA PRO A 261 -27.64 7.74 -0.62
C PRO A 261 -26.77 7.94 0.63
N GLU A 262 -25.60 8.55 0.46
CA GLU A 262 -24.63 8.79 1.54
C GLU A 262 -25.26 9.55 2.71
N ASP A 263 -25.98 10.63 2.40
CA ASP A 263 -26.63 11.46 3.42
C ASP A 263 -27.67 10.68 4.24
N ALA A 264 -28.32 9.67 3.65
CA ALA A 264 -29.27 8.82 4.36
C ALA A 264 -28.55 7.85 5.31
N LEU A 265 -27.39 7.32 4.90
CA LEU A 265 -26.54 6.47 5.74
C LEU A 265 -25.93 7.28 6.89
N ARG A 266 -25.48 8.52 6.62
CA ARG A 266 -24.98 9.47 7.62
C ARG A 266 -26.02 9.74 8.69
N GLU A 267 -27.24 10.08 8.29
CA GLU A 267 -28.36 10.35 9.18
C GLU A 267 -28.76 9.09 9.97
N ALA A 268 -28.80 7.92 9.33
CA ALA A 268 -29.16 6.66 9.99
C ALA A 268 -28.11 6.22 11.03
N LEU A 269 -26.82 6.32 10.71
CA LEU A 269 -25.74 5.98 11.64
C LEU A 269 -25.69 6.97 12.81
N ALA A 270 -25.83 8.28 12.53
CA ALA A 270 -25.82 9.29 13.59
C ALA A 270 -27.02 9.12 14.53
N ASN A 271 -28.21 8.79 13.99
CA ASN A 271 -29.38 8.45 14.81
C ASN A 271 -29.17 7.17 15.62
N ALA A 272 -28.54 6.14 15.04
CA ALA A 272 -28.20 4.91 15.77
C ALA A 272 -27.29 5.21 16.98
N ILE A 273 -26.26 6.03 16.80
CA ILE A 273 -25.36 6.43 17.88
C ILE A 273 -26.09 7.30 18.92
N ALA A 274 -26.85 8.30 18.48
CA ALA A 274 -27.53 9.24 19.37
C ALA A 274 -28.66 8.60 20.19
N HIS A 275 -29.36 7.60 19.64
CA HIS A 275 -30.50 6.95 20.28
C HIS A 275 -30.17 5.61 20.94
N ARG A 276 -28.92 5.14 20.85
CA ARG A 276 -28.42 3.92 21.51
C ARG A 276 -28.69 3.91 23.01
N ASP A 277 -29.11 2.78 23.56
CA ASP A 277 -29.01 2.53 25.00
C ASP A 277 -27.57 2.15 25.37
N TYR A 278 -26.81 3.14 25.84
CA TYR A 278 -25.41 2.96 26.24
C TYR A 278 -25.20 2.10 27.49
N ARG A 279 -26.28 1.68 28.15
CA ARG A 279 -26.25 0.71 29.26
C ARG A 279 -26.32 -0.73 28.76
N SER A 280 -26.72 -0.95 27.51
CA SER A 280 -26.75 -2.27 26.88
C SER A 280 -25.33 -2.81 26.70
N THR A 281 -25.15 -4.11 26.90
CA THR A 281 -23.88 -4.81 26.61
C THR A 281 -23.67 -5.05 25.11
N ALA A 282 -24.65 -4.72 24.27
CA ALA A 282 -24.55 -4.86 22.82
C ALA A 282 -24.05 -3.58 22.14
N ASN A 283 -23.34 -3.76 21.03
CA ASN A 283 -22.86 -2.69 20.18
C ASN A 283 -23.92 -2.31 19.14
N VAL A 284 -23.83 -1.10 18.58
CA VAL A 284 -24.47 -0.84 17.29
C VAL A 284 -23.80 -1.74 16.26
N CYS A 285 -24.59 -2.39 15.40
CA CYS A 285 -24.06 -3.28 14.39
C CYS A 285 -24.50 -2.85 13.00
N VAL A 286 -23.55 -2.56 12.12
CA VAL A 286 -23.80 -2.31 10.70
C VAL A 286 -23.56 -3.62 9.95
N ARG A 287 -24.62 -4.24 9.44
CA ARG A 287 -24.55 -5.49 8.69
C ARG A 287 -24.82 -5.26 7.21
N ILE A 288 -23.84 -5.54 6.38
CA ILE A 288 -23.91 -5.41 4.93
C ILE A 288 -24.10 -6.80 4.32
N TYR A 289 -25.28 -7.06 3.78
CA TYR A 289 -25.62 -8.27 3.04
C TYR A 289 -25.67 -7.99 1.54
N HIS A 290 -25.72 -9.03 0.73
CA HIS A 290 -25.87 -8.91 -0.71
C HIS A 290 -27.12 -8.11 -1.14
N ASP A 291 -28.23 -8.25 -0.41
CA ASP A 291 -29.55 -7.71 -0.73
C ASP A 291 -29.97 -6.51 0.12
N ARG A 292 -29.22 -6.18 1.19
CA ARG A 292 -29.57 -5.10 2.11
C ARG A 292 -28.39 -4.64 2.98
N LEU A 293 -28.46 -3.41 3.48
CA LEU A 293 -27.64 -2.92 4.58
C LEU A 293 -28.54 -2.71 5.80
N GLN A 294 -28.13 -3.20 6.98
CA GLN A 294 -28.86 -3.06 8.23
C GLN A 294 -28.03 -2.31 9.26
N ILE A 295 -28.62 -1.33 9.94
CA ILE A 295 -28.04 -0.68 11.11
C ILE A 295 -28.89 -1.07 12.32
N GLU A 296 -28.38 -2.00 13.13
CA GLU A 296 -29.03 -2.50 14.33
C GLU A 296 -28.57 -1.71 15.55
N THR A 297 -29.52 -1.09 16.24
CA THR A 297 -29.29 -0.23 17.40
C THR A 297 -29.91 -0.86 18.65
N PRO A 298 -29.13 -1.09 19.72
CA PRO A 298 -29.68 -1.61 20.96
C PRO A 298 -30.46 -0.52 21.72
N GLY A 299 -31.61 -0.91 22.25
CA GLY A 299 -32.61 -0.08 22.91
C GLY A 299 -33.83 0.16 22.01
N GLY A 300 -35.04 -0.12 22.52
CA GLY A 300 -36.30 0.19 21.83
C GLY A 300 -36.68 1.68 21.91
N LEU A 301 -37.97 1.98 21.65
CA LEU A 301 -38.46 3.36 21.68
C LEU A 301 -38.47 3.96 23.10
N PRO A 302 -38.16 5.26 23.26
CA PRO A 302 -38.33 5.97 24.53
C PRO A 302 -39.76 5.89 25.07
N ALA A 303 -39.92 5.91 26.40
CA ALA A 303 -41.24 5.86 27.02
C ALA A 303 -42.16 6.98 26.50
N GLY A 304 -43.36 6.61 26.05
CA GLY A 304 -44.35 7.52 25.48
C GLY A 304 -44.25 7.73 23.96
N MET A 305 -43.23 7.17 23.29
CA MET A 305 -43.14 7.13 21.83
C MET A 305 -43.71 5.81 21.30
N ARG A 306 -44.59 5.88 20.30
CA ARG A 306 -45.09 4.71 19.56
C ARG A 306 -44.44 4.66 18.18
N GLU A 307 -44.48 3.50 17.54
CA GLU A 307 -43.95 3.33 16.17
C GLU A 307 -44.63 4.30 15.18
N GLU A 308 -45.94 4.55 15.34
CA GLU A 308 -46.71 5.53 14.58
C GLU A 308 -46.17 6.97 14.69
N ASP A 309 -45.46 7.29 15.77
CA ASP A 309 -44.91 8.63 16.02
C ASP A 309 -43.56 8.85 15.32
N LEU A 310 -42.93 7.78 14.77
CA LEU A 310 -41.63 7.84 14.10
C LEU A 310 -41.69 8.68 12.82
N GLY A 311 -40.82 9.69 12.74
CA GLY A 311 -40.76 10.65 11.62
C GLY A 311 -41.66 11.88 11.79
N TYR A 312 -42.43 11.97 12.88
CA TYR A 312 -43.25 13.14 13.21
C TYR A 312 -42.88 13.76 14.56
N LYS A 313 -42.48 12.94 15.53
CA LYS A 313 -42.01 13.37 16.85
C LYS A 313 -40.56 12.94 17.03
N SER A 314 -39.78 13.76 17.72
CA SER A 314 -38.40 13.43 18.07
C SER A 314 -38.20 13.60 19.57
N VAL A 315 -37.86 12.49 20.21
CA VAL A 315 -37.49 12.43 21.63
C VAL A 315 -36.15 11.68 21.68
N PRO A 316 -35.01 12.39 21.83
CA PRO A 316 -33.70 11.74 21.92
C PRO A 316 -33.55 11.00 23.25
N ARG A 317 -33.02 9.77 23.19
CA ARG A 317 -32.68 8.98 24.39
C ARG A 317 -31.52 9.63 25.15
N ASN A 318 -30.53 10.10 24.39
CA ASN A 318 -29.34 10.82 24.88
C ASN A 318 -29.40 12.29 24.42
N PRO A 319 -30.19 13.16 25.06
CA PRO A 319 -30.41 14.53 24.61
C PRO A 319 -29.16 15.41 24.64
N LEU A 320 -28.24 15.20 25.60
CA LEU A 320 -26.99 15.96 25.68
C LEU A 320 -26.05 15.57 24.53
N LEU A 321 -25.95 14.27 24.25
CA LEU A 321 -25.19 13.78 23.10
C LEU A 321 -25.81 14.27 21.78
N PHE A 322 -27.13 14.17 21.64
CA PHE A 322 -27.85 14.59 20.42
C PHE A 322 -27.64 16.08 20.12
N ASP A 323 -27.70 16.95 21.13
CA ASP A 323 -27.43 18.39 20.98
C ASP A 323 -26.00 18.67 20.48
N LEU A 324 -25.03 17.89 20.95
CA LEU A 324 -23.63 18.01 20.51
C LEU A 324 -23.42 17.51 19.08
N LEU A 325 -24.09 16.42 18.68
CA LEU A 325 -24.06 15.94 17.30
C LEU A 325 -24.68 16.95 16.33
N LEU A 326 -25.78 17.61 16.74
CA LEU A 326 -26.39 18.70 15.97
C LEU A 326 -25.40 19.86 15.82
N ARG A 327 -24.70 20.23 16.89
CA ARG A 327 -23.68 21.28 16.87
C ARG A 327 -22.48 20.95 15.97
N MET A 328 -22.12 19.68 15.85
CA MET A 328 -21.06 19.19 14.97
C MET A 328 -21.53 19.00 13.52
N ASN A 329 -22.79 19.33 13.19
CA ASN A 329 -23.42 19.09 11.88
C ASN A 329 -23.44 17.60 11.46
N LEU A 330 -23.54 16.67 12.42
CA LEU A 330 -23.66 15.23 12.13
C LEU A 330 -25.12 14.76 12.02
N VAL A 331 -26.05 15.51 12.60
CA VAL A 331 -27.50 15.32 12.48
C VAL A 331 -28.18 16.64 12.16
N GLU A 332 -29.36 16.57 11.55
CA GLU A 332 -30.14 17.74 11.18
C GLU A 332 -31.45 17.85 11.99
N LYS A 333 -32.19 18.96 11.79
CA LYS A 333 -33.32 19.40 12.65
C LYS A 333 -34.18 18.28 13.26
N ILE A 334 -34.49 18.48 14.55
CA ILE A 334 -35.34 17.62 15.39
C ILE A 334 -36.67 17.30 14.69
N GLY A 335 -36.91 16.01 14.41
CA GLY A 335 -38.20 15.49 13.93
C GLY A 335 -38.28 15.12 12.45
N SER A 336 -37.29 15.47 11.61
CA SER A 336 -37.34 15.16 10.17
C SER A 336 -36.44 14.01 9.72
N GLY A 337 -35.58 13.45 10.59
CA GLY A 337 -34.52 12.49 10.20
C GLY A 337 -35.05 11.29 9.42
N ILE A 338 -36.07 10.59 9.93
CA ILE A 338 -36.67 9.42 9.24
C ILE A 338 -37.30 9.80 7.90
N GLN A 339 -38.04 10.90 7.85
CA GLN A 339 -38.67 11.37 6.62
C GLN A 339 -37.61 11.75 5.57
N ARG A 340 -36.53 12.41 6.01
CA ARG A 340 -35.38 12.77 5.18
C ARG A 340 -34.68 11.53 4.63
N ILE A 341 -34.45 10.49 5.44
CA ILE A 341 -33.87 9.23 4.94
C ILE A 341 -34.76 8.64 3.84
N ARG A 342 -36.09 8.61 4.03
CA ARG A 342 -37.04 8.14 2.99
C ARG A 342 -36.99 8.99 1.73
N ASP A 343 -37.01 10.32 1.87
CA ASP A 343 -36.98 11.25 0.75
C ASP A 343 -35.66 11.17 -0.02
N LEU A 344 -34.52 11.08 0.68
CA LEU A 344 -33.20 10.84 0.08
C LEU A 344 -33.15 9.52 -0.67
N CYS A 345 -33.70 8.43 -0.12
CA CYS A 345 -33.80 7.15 -0.84
C CYS A 345 -34.66 7.24 -2.10
N ARG A 346 -35.79 7.95 -2.03
CA ARG A 346 -36.70 8.17 -3.16
C ARG A 346 -36.06 9.01 -4.26
N GLU A 347 -35.42 10.12 -3.90
CA GLU A 347 -34.63 10.95 -4.83
C GLU A 347 -33.44 10.18 -5.42
N HIS A 348 -32.88 9.26 -4.63
CA HIS A 348 -31.79 8.39 -5.05
C HIS A 348 -32.26 7.20 -5.91
N GLY A 349 -33.57 7.03 -6.11
CA GLY A 349 -34.15 5.98 -6.95
C GLY A 349 -33.98 4.57 -6.39
N VAL A 350 -33.81 4.41 -5.08
CA VAL A 350 -33.71 3.12 -4.40
C VAL A 350 -34.94 2.85 -3.55
N GLY A 351 -35.17 1.58 -3.20
CA GLY A 351 -36.26 1.19 -2.30
C GLY A 351 -36.20 1.94 -0.97
N GLU A 352 -37.37 2.30 -0.45
CA GLU A 352 -37.46 3.01 0.84
C GLU A 352 -36.92 2.12 1.98
N PRO A 353 -36.25 2.71 2.98
CA PRO A 353 -35.74 1.97 4.11
C PRO A 353 -36.88 1.47 5.01
N VAL A 354 -36.74 0.25 5.51
CA VAL A 354 -37.66 -0.36 6.48
C VAL A 354 -37.12 -0.15 7.89
N PHE A 355 -37.99 0.28 8.80
CA PHE A 355 -37.67 0.43 10.21
C PHE A 355 -38.34 -0.73 10.95
N ASP A 356 -37.54 -1.63 11.50
CA ASP A 356 -38.00 -2.74 12.32
C ASP A 356 -37.74 -2.41 13.79
N VAL A 357 -38.80 -2.32 14.58
CA VAL A 357 -38.78 -1.79 15.94
C VAL A 357 -39.44 -2.77 16.88
N ASN A 358 -38.73 -3.11 17.96
CA ASN A 358 -39.28 -3.86 19.07
C ASN A 358 -38.89 -3.23 20.41
N GLU A 359 -39.21 -3.89 21.53
CA GLU A 359 -38.96 -3.37 22.88
C GLU A 359 -37.46 -3.15 23.16
N ASP A 360 -36.59 -3.95 22.53
CA ASP A 360 -35.16 -4.01 22.84
C ASP A 360 -34.27 -3.49 21.71
N TRP A 361 -34.77 -3.37 20.47
CA TRP A 361 -33.98 -3.05 19.28
C TRP A 361 -34.71 -2.16 18.29
N VAL A 362 -33.93 -1.30 17.63
CA VAL A 362 -34.34 -0.55 16.44
C VAL A 362 -33.38 -0.89 15.31
N THR A 363 -33.91 -1.39 14.20
CA THR A 363 -33.12 -1.75 13.02
C THR A 363 -33.58 -0.95 11.80
N VAL A 364 -32.64 -0.24 11.17
CA VAL A 364 -32.88 0.43 9.88
C VAL A 364 -32.35 -0.44 8.76
N ILE A 365 -33.20 -0.81 7.80
CA ILE A 365 -32.88 -1.73 6.70
C ILE A 365 -32.98 -0.98 5.38
N PHE A 366 -31.84 -0.76 4.74
CA PHE A 366 -31.75 -0.23 3.38
C PHE A 366 -31.74 -1.39 2.37
N PRO A 367 -32.77 -1.54 1.52
CA PRO A 367 -32.74 -2.55 0.47
C PRO A 367 -31.66 -2.21 -0.58
N ARG A 368 -30.94 -3.23 -1.05
CA ARG A 368 -29.95 -3.12 -2.13
C ARG A 368 -30.51 -3.86 -3.35
N GLU A 369 -30.49 -3.22 -4.51
CA GLU A 369 -30.87 -3.88 -5.75
C GLU A 369 -29.83 -4.94 -6.12
N THR A 370 -30.24 -6.21 -6.08
CA THR A 370 -29.38 -7.31 -6.50
C THR A 370 -29.26 -7.31 -8.02
N VAL A 371 -28.04 -7.24 -8.54
CA VAL A 371 -27.78 -7.74 -9.90
C VAL A 371 -27.98 -9.26 -9.84
N GLU A 372 -29.15 -9.75 -10.25
CA GLU A 372 -29.39 -11.18 -10.36
C GLU A 372 -28.38 -11.79 -11.35
N VAL A 373 -27.41 -12.54 -10.83
CA VAL A 373 -26.69 -13.55 -11.63
C VAL A 373 -27.45 -14.87 -11.49
N THR A 374 -28.69 -14.89 -11.97
CA THR A 374 -29.43 -16.13 -12.20
C THR A 374 -28.92 -16.71 -13.52
N GLN A 375 -28.00 -17.68 -13.46
CA GLN A 375 -27.98 -18.94 -14.24
C GLN A 375 -26.71 -19.76 -13.91
N PRO A 376 -26.79 -21.11 -13.92
CA PRO A 376 -25.61 -21.97 -13.84
C PRO A 376 -24.65 -21.65 -14.99
N ILE A 377 -23.35 -21.58 -14.70
CA ILE A 377 -22.31 -21.28 -15.69
C ILE A 377 -22.13 -22.49 -16.63
N ASN A 378 -23.01 -22.61 -17.61
CA ASN A 378 -22.82 -23.36 -18.84
C ASN A 378 -23.00 -22.39 -20.01
N GLY A 379 -21.93 -22.17 -20.79
CA GLY A 379 -21.98 -21.41 -22.04
C GLY A 379 -21.09 -20.16 -22.06
N PHE A 380 -19.84 -20.35 -22.50
CA PHE A 380 -18.90 -19.28 -22.89
C PHE A 380 -19.26 -18.68 -24.26
N ALA A 381 -20.53 -18.35 -24.50
CA ALA A 381 -21.03 -18.06 -25.86
C ALA A 381 -21.70 -16.68 -26.05
N HIS A 382 -21.77 -15.80 -25.05
CA HIS A 382 -22.29 -14.44 -25.28
C HIS A 382 -21.30 -13.35 -24.85
N LYS A 383 -20.98 -12.49 -25.83
CA LYS A 383 -20.11 -11.30 -25.76
C LYS A 383 -20.46 -10.44 -24.53
N ASP A 384 -19.42 -10.11 -23.77
CA ASP A 384 -19.37 -9.03 -22.75
C ASP A 384 -20.21 -9.13 -21.48
N ARG A 385 -20.45 -10.32 -20.93
CA ARG A 385 -21.07 -10.44 -19.59
C ARG A 385 -20.21 -9.98 -18.40
N TRP A 386 -18.91 -9.74 -18.57
CA TRP A 386 -17.97 -9.44 -17.46
C TRP A 386 -17.09 -8.19 -17.67
N GLY A 387 -17.34 -7.39 -18.72
CA GLY A 387 -16.66 -6.10 -18.91
C GLY A 387 -15.17 -6.12 -19.31
N PHE A 388 -14.57 -7.27 -19.64
CA PHE A 388 -13.14 -7.38 -19.99
C PHE A 388 -12.77 -6.86 -21.40
N SER A 389 -13.72 -6.30 -22.15
CA SER A 389 -13.58 -5.91 -23.56
C SER A 389 -12.45 -4.90 -23.76
N ASP A 390 -12.40 -3.88 -22.90
CA ASP A 390 -11.35 -2.83 -22.94
C ASP A 390 -9.96 -3.42 -22.69
N TYR A 391 -9.85 -4.31 -21.69
CA TYR A 391 -8.61 -5.00 -21.38
C TYR A 391 -8.16 -5.91 -22.54
N PHE A 392 -9.10 -6.65 -23.15
CA PHE A 392 -8.78 -7.51 -24.29
C PHE A 392 -8.30 -6.69 -25.50
N GLN A 393 -8.89 -5.52 -25.72
CA GLN A 393 -8.49 -4.63 -26.78
C GLN A 393 -7.13 -3.98 -26.53
N ASP A 394 -6.81 -3.62 -25.27
CA ASP A 394 -5.48 -3.13 -24.88
C ASP A 394 -4.40 -4.21 -25.11
N ILE A 395 -4.62 -5.44 -24.65
CA ILE A 395 -3.68 -6.56 -24.89
C ILE A 395 -3.49 -6.81 -26.39
N ARG A 396 -4.58 -6.83 -27.16
CA ARG A 396 -4.55 -7.02 -28.60
C ARG A 396 -3.79 -5.90 -29.31
N TYR A 397 -4.03 -4.64 -28.93
CA TYR A 397 -3.32 -3.49 -29.47
C TYR A 397 -1.81 -3.63 -29.27
N ARG A 398 -1.38 -4.02 -28.07
CA ARG A 398 0.05 -4.17 -27.74
C ARG A 398 0.75 -5.28 -28.52
N VAL A 399 0.05 -6.36 -28.83
CA VAL A 399 0.64 -7.48 -29.58
C VAL A 399 0.59 -7.26 -31.10
N GLU A 400 -0.51 -6.68 -31.61
CA GLU A 400 -0.75 -6.59 -33.06
C GLU A 400 -0.49 -5.21 -33.68
N ARG A 401 -0.37 -4.14 -32.88
CA ARG A 401 -0.30 -2.76 -33.40
C ARG A 401 0.79 -1.91 -32.77
N GLU A 402 1.15 -2.15 -31.52
CA GLU A 402 2.27 -1.45 -30.89
C GLU A 402 3.57 -1.91 -31.54
N THR A 403 4.26 -0.98 -32.18
CA THR A 403 5.52 -1.23 -32.86
C THR A 403 6.66 -1.30 -31.85
N LEU A 404 7.61 -2.18 -32.11
CA LEU A 404 8.84 -2.26 -31.34
C LEU A 404 9.67 -0.98 -31.53
N PRO A 405 10.53 -0.63 -30.55
CA PRO A 405 11.36 0.57 -30.63
C PRO A 405 12.14 0.60 -31.95
N ASP A 406 12.01 1.71 -32.65
CA ASP A 406 12.68 2.06 -33.90
C ASP A 406 12.43 1.12 -35.10
N SER A 407 11.36 0.33 -35.09
CA SER A 407 10.91 -0.46 -36.25
C SER A 407 9.41 -0.30 -36.54
N ASP A 408 8.99 -0.84 -37.68
CA ASP A 408 7.56 -1.00 -38.03
C ASP A 408 7.02 -2.40 -37.63
N LEU A 409 7.86 -3.21 -36.98
CA LEU A 409 7.52 -4.57 -36.55
C LEU A 409 6.79 -4.54 -35.22
N THR A 410 5.84 -5.45 -35.03
CA THR A 410 5.10 -5.64 -33.78
C THR A 410 5.63 -6.86 -33.02
N LEU A 411 5.18 -7.06 -31.78
CA LEU A 411 5.53 -8.26 -31.02
C LEU A 411 5.11 -9.54 -31.76
N ARG A 412 3.99 -9.52 -32.49
CA ARG A 412 3.53 -10.65 -33.30
C ARG A 412 4.52 -11.06 -34.39
N ASP A 413 5.23 -10.09 -34.96
CA ASP A 413 6.11 -10.31 -36.11
C ASP A 413 7.44 -10.93 -35.71
N THR A 414 7.88 -10.74 -34.45
CA THR A 414 9.21 -11.15 -33.98
C THR A 414 9.19 -12.18 -32.85
N TYR A 415 8.05 -12.38 -32.20
CA TYR A 415 7.98 -13.30 -31.06
C TYR A 415 8.34 -14.72 -31.50
N THR A 416 9.20 -15.35 -30.70
CA THR A 416 9.59 -16.75 -30.80
C THR A 416 9.51 -17.37 -29.40
N PRO A 417 8.87 -18.54 -29.21
CA PRO A 417 8.81 -19.20 -27.92
C PRO A 417 10.21 -19.49 -27.36
N SER A 418 10.47 -19.12 -26.11
CA SER A 418 11.71 -19.45 -25.40
C SER A 418 11.76 -20.93 -24.99
N ARG A 419 12.98 -21.44 -24.84
CA ARG A 419 13.26 -22.72 -24.16
C ARG A 419 13.28 -22.52 -22.65
N TYR A 420 13.11 -23.60 -21.89
CA TYR A 420 13.09 -23.54 -20.43
C TYR A 420 13.78 -24.72 -19.74
N ARG A 421 14.15 -24.51 -18.47
CA ARG A 421 14.70 -25.51 -17.55
C ARG A 421 13.99 -25.46 -16.19
N LEU A 422 13.85 -26.61 -15.52
CA LEU A 422 13.20 -26.75 -14.21
C LEU A 422 14.22 -26.88 -13.07
N ASP A 423 13.83 -26.45 -11.87
CA ASP A 423 14.59 -26.71 -10.65
C ASP A 423 14.35 -28.15 -10.13
N GLY A 424 15.42 -28.94 -9.97
CA GLY A 424 15.44 -30.13 -9.11
C GLY A 424 15.05 -31.50 -9.70
N GLU A 425 14.94 -31.64 -11.03
CA GLU A 425 14.87 -32.95 -11.70
C GLU A 425 16.18 -33.24 -12.45
N GLY A 426 17.04 -34.09 -11.88
CA GLY A 426 18.06 -34.83 -12.62
C GLY A 426 19.16 -34.02 -13.33
N ALA A 427 19.64 -32.92 -12.74
CA ALA A 427 20.93 -32.36 -13.15
C ALA A 427 22.04 -33.29 -12.65
N ASP A 428 22.33 -34.34 -13.42
CA ASP A 428 23.73 -34.74 -13.57
C ASP A 428 24.40 -33.52 -14.23
N ASP A 429 25.45 -32.96 -13.61
CA ASP A 429 26.12 -31.73 -14.04
C ASP A 429 26.77 -31.81 -15.45
N ASN A 430 26.49 -32.86 -16.23
CA ASN A 430 27.08 -33.17 -17.53
C ASN A 430 26.09 -33.44 -18.67
N GLU A 431 24.77 -33.37 -18.47
CA GLU A 431 23.82 -33.42 -19.60
C GLU A 431 22.77 -32.29 -19.50
N PRO A 432 22.73 -31.35 -20.48
CA PRO A 432 21.67 -30.34 -20.53
C PRO A 432 20.34 -31.06 -20.78
N GLY A 433 19.51 -31.17 -19.75
CA GLY A 433 18.16 -31.71 -19.85
C GLY A 433 17.44 -31.07 -21.04
N ALA A 434 16.81 -31.88 -21.89
CA ALA A 434 16.20 -31.44 -23.14
C ALA A 434 15.24 -30.28 -22.90
N ALA A 435 15.70 -29.06 -23.18
CA ALA A 435 14.94 -27.85 -22.90
C ALA A 435 13.70 -27.83 -23.79
N GLY A 436 12.53 -27.98 -23.16
CA GLY A 436 11.25 -28.03 -23.85
C GLY A 436 10.79 -26.66 -24.33
N ASN A 437 9.72 -26.65 -25.13
CA ASN A 437 9.04 -25.41 -25.51
C ASN A 437 8.24 -24.86 -24.32
N LEU A 438 8.51 -23.61 -23.91
CA LEU A 438 7.85 -22.98 -22.76
C LEU A 438 6.32 -22.92 -22.90
N GLU A 439 5.82 -22.66 -24.10
CA GLU A 439 4.39 -22.50 -24.32
C GLU A 439 3.63 -23.81 -24.15
N ALA A 440 4.20 -24.92 -24.62
CA ALA A 440 3.65 -26.25 -24.40
C ALA A 440 3.57 -26.57 -22.91
N PHE A 441 4.65 -26.29 -22.16
CA PHE A 441 4.69 -26.50 -20.72
C PHE A 441 3.62 -25.67 -19.97
N ILE A 442 3.44 -24.40 -20.34
CA ILE A 442 2.41 -23.55 -19.72
C ILE A 442 1.00 -24.07 -20.05
N ASP A 443 0.77 -24.55 -21.27
CA ASP A 443 -0.52 -25.13 -21.67
C ASP A 443 -0.85 -26.39 -20.83
N ASP A 444 0.12 -27.28 -20.62
CA ASP A 444 -0.02 -28.45 -19.76
C ASP A 444 -0.32 -28.04 -18.30
N TRP A 445 0.44 -27.10 -17.76
CA TRP A 445 0.24 -26.57 -16.40
C TRP A 445 -1.14 -25.92 -16.20
N LEU A 446 -1.69 -25.25 -17.22
CA LEU A 446 -3.02 -24.64 -17.16
C LEU A 446 -4.15 -25.68 -17.16
N ALA A 447 -3.91 -26.83 -17.81
CA ALA A 447 -4.84 -27.96 -17.87
C ALA A 447 -4.88 -28.77 -16.56
N GLU A 448 -3.80 -28.75 -15.77
CA GLU A 448 -3.71 -29.47 -14.50
C GLU A 448 -4.76 -29.05 -13.46
N LYS A 449 -5.31 -30.05 -12.78
CA LYS A 449 -6.16 -29.89 -11.59
C LYS A 449 -5.28 -29.87 -10.34
N GLY A 450 -5.01 -28.69 -9.79
CA GLY A 450 -4.26 -28.56 -8.53
C GLY A 450 -3.86 -27.12 -8.22
N PRO A 451 -3.43 -26.85 -6.97
CA PRO A 451 -3.08 -25.51 -6.49
C PRO A 451 -1.65 -25.09 -6.87
N ARG A 452 -1.00 -25.81 -7.80
CA ARG A 452 0.37 -25.56 -8.24
C ARG A 452 0.47 -24.23 -8.99
N GLN A 453 1.30 -23.33 -8.46
CA GLN A 453 1.61 -22.02 -9.04
C GLN A 453 2.93 -22.07 -9.81
N LEU A 454 3.19 -21.07 -10.66
CA LEU A 454 4.38 -21.03 -11.50
C LEU A 454 5.17 -19.73 -11.33
N ALA A 455 6.49 -19.86 -11.19
CA ALA A 455 7.42 -18.75 -11.24
C ALA A 455 8.24 -18.84 -12.54
N LEU A 456 8.07 -17.85 -13.42
CA LEU A 456 8.87 -17.71 -14.64
C LEU A 456 10.06 -16.80 -14.37
N LEU A 457 11.21 -17.42 -14.19
CA LEU A 457 12.47 -16.77 -13.86
C LEU A 457 13.32 -16.63 -15.13
N GLY A 458 14.08 -15.55 -15.19
CA GLY A 458 15.00 -15.32 -16.28
C GLY A 458 15.77 -14.04 -16.09
N GLU A 459 16.92 -13.95 -16.71
CA GLU A 459 17.74 -12.75 -16.72
C GLU A 459 17.14 -11.66 -17.61
N TYR A 460 17.79 -10.51 -17.57
CA TYR A 460 17.46 -9.39 -18.44
C TYR A 460 17.38 -9.81 -19.92
N GLY A 461 16.38 -9.30 -20.62
CA GLY A 461 16.22 -9.45 -22.07
C GLY A 461 15.77 -10.84 -22.56
N GLN A 462 15.61 -11.83 -21.67
CA GLN A 462 15.23 -13.21 -22.02
C GLN A 462 13.74 -13.40 -22.41
N GLY A 463 12.94 -12.34 -22.38
CA GLY A 463 11.56 -12.38 -22.90
C GLY A 463 10.47 -12.77 -21.88
N LYS A 464 10.70 -12.60 -20.57
CA LYS A 464 9.67 -12.82 -19.53
C LYS A 464 8.39 -12.01 -19.80
N THR A 465 8.54 -10.71 -20.03
CA THR A 465 7.43 -9.78 -20.27
C THR A 465 6.72 -10.10 -21.58
N THR A 466 7.46 -10.37 -22.65
CA THR A 466 6.89 -10.73 -23.96
C THR A 466 6.14 -12.06 -23.91
N ALA A 467 6.65 -13.05 -23.15
CA ALA A 467 5.95 -14.31 -22.90
C ALA A 467 4.64 -14.10 -22.13
N ALA A 468 4.62 -13.23 -21.11
CA ALA A 468 3.40 -12.90 -20.37
C ALA A 468 2.33 -12.19 -21.23
N TRP A 469 2.74 -11.23 -22.08
CA TRP A 469 1.85 -10.56 -23.02
C TRP A 469 1.28 -11.54 -24.05
N LEU A 470 2.12 -12.37 -24.66
CA LEU A 470 1.64 -13.32 -25.67
C LEU A 470 0.79 -14.42 -25.06
N LEU A 471 1.11 -14.91 -23.86
CA LEU A 471 0.26 -15.85 -23.12
C LEU A 471 -1.13 -15.25 -22.91
N SER A 472 -1.20 -13.99 -22.45
CA SER A 472 -2.47 -13.29 -22.26
C SER A 472 -3.24 -13.17 -23.58
N TYR A 473 -2.57 -12.78 -24.65
CA TYR A 473 -3.16 -12.66 -25.97
C TYR A 473 -3.73 -13.99 -26.50
N ARG A 474 -2.96 -15.08 -26.44
CA ARG A 474 -3.40 -16.42 -26.86
C ARG A 474 -4.57 -16.92 -26.03
N LEU A 475 -4.56 -16.69 -24.71
CA LEU A 475 -5.66 -17.08 -23.83
C LEU A 475 -6.93 -16.27 -24.09
N ILE A 476 -6.83 -14.98 -24.41
CA ILE A 476 -7.97 -14.15 -24.82
C ILE A 476 -8.61 -14.72 -26.09
N GLN A 477 -7.81 -15.04 -27.10
CA GLN A 477 -8.30 -15.66 -28.33
C GLN A 477 -9.01 -17.01 -28.05
N ARG A 478 -8.41 -17.84 -27.19
CA ARG A 478 -9.02 -19.11 -26.77
C ARG A 478 -10.32 -18.91 -25.99
N CYS A 479 -10.40 -17.88 -25.14
CA CYS A 479 -11.62 -17.53 -24.41
C CYS A 479 -12.74 -17.10 -25.37
N GLN A 480 -12.42 -16.23 -26.33
CA GLN A 480 -13.37 -15.76 -27.35
C GLN A 480 -13.85 -16.88 -28.27
N ALA A 481 -13.00 -17.89 -28.52
CA ALA A 481 -13.34 -19.09 -29.27
C ALA A 481 -14.03 -20.17 -28.42
N GLY A 482 -14.31 -19.93 -27.13
CA GLY A 482 -14.92 -20.90 -26.22
C GLY A 482 -14.05 -22.12 -25.87
N LYS A 483 -12.75 -22.08 -26.18
CA LYS A 483 -11.79 -23.19 -26.00
C LYS A 483 -11.20 -23.27 -24.59
N THR A 484 -11.25 -22.19 -23.82
CA THR A 484 -10.84 -22.16 -22.42
C THR A 484 -11.77 -21.27 -21.62
N THR A 485 -11.84 -21.51 -20.30
CA THR A 485 -12.66 -20.73 -19.37
C THR A 485 -11.86 -19.85 -18.43
N ARG A 486 -10.51 -19.84 -18.57
CA ARG A 486 -9.60 -19.04 -17.75
C ARG A 486 -9.29 -17.69 -18.43
N ILE A 487 -9.76 -16.61 -17.85
CA ILE A 487 -9.49 -15.23 -18.28
C ILE A 487 -8.09 -14.83 -17.78
N PRO A 488 -7.15 -14.41 -18.65
CA PRO A 488 -5.84 -13.95 -18.21
C PRO A 488 -5.93 -12.53 -17.63
N VAL A 489 -5.38 -12.29 -16.46
CA VAL A 489 -5.31 -10.96 -15.82
C VAL A 489 -3.85 -10.64 -15.56
N LEU A 490 -3.28 -9.76 -16.39
CA LEU A 490 -1.88 -9.34 -16.29
C LEU A 490 -1.77 -8.08 -15.42
N LEU A 491 -1.21 -8.25 -14.22
CA LEU A 491 -0.97 -7.21 -13.24
C LEU A 491 0.53 -6.96 -13.11
N ALA A 492 0.98 -5.79 -13.56
CA ALA A 492 2.36 -5.35 -13.35
C ALA A 492 2.60 -4.98 -11.87
N LEU A 493 3.69 -5.50 -11.30
CA LEU A 493 4.13 -5.27 -9.92
C LEU A 493 5.12 -4.09 -9.79
N ARG A 494 5.57 -3.55 -10.91
CA ARG A 494 6.57 -2.48 -11.01
C ARG A 494 6.19 -1.25 -10.17
N GLY A 495 7.09 -0.83 -9.28
CA GLY A 495 6.91 0.31 -8.39
C GLY A 495 5.78 0.15 -7.36
N LYS A 496 5.23 -1.05 -7.19
CA LYS A 496 4.20 -1.34 -6.18
C LYS A 496 4.85 -1.92 -4.92
N SER A 497 4.20 -1.65 -3.78
CA SER A 497 4.58 -2.20 -2.48
C SER A 497 3.44 -3.08 -1.93
N PRO A 498 3.29 -4.35 -2.37
CA PRO A 498 2.16 -5.20 -1.95
C PRO A 498 2.02 -5.41 -0.45
N ARG A 499 3.09 -5.25 0.35
CA ARG A 499 3.17 -5.67 1.75
C ARG A 499 2.06 -5.13 2.66
N ASN A 500 1.51 -3.96 2.34
CA ASN A 500 0.48 -3.29 3.16
C ASN A 500 -0.91 -3.26 2.51
N LEU A 501 -1.09 -3.86 1.32
CA LEU A 501 -2.32 -3.74 0.52
C LEU A 501 -3.15 -5.00 0.60
N THR A 502 -4.46 -4.98 0.89
CA THR A 502 -5.35 -6.18 0.81
C THR A 502 -5.39 -6.80 -0.59
N PRO A 503 -5.80 -8.07 -0.74
CA PRO A 503 -6.02 -8.67 -2.06
C PRO A 503 -6.92 -7.80 -2.95
N GLU A 504 -7.95 -7.18 -2.38
CA GLU A 504 -8.83 -6.23 -3.05
C GLU A 504 -8.07 -4.97 -3.44
N GLU A 505 -7.35 -4.32 -2.52
CA GLU A 505 -6.57 -3.11 -2.80
C GLU A 505 -5.50 -3.33 -3.86
N LEU A 506 -4.85 -4.50 -3.85
CA LEU A 506 -3.86 -4.90 -4.85
C LEU A 506 -4.47 -5.00 -6.26
N LEU A 507 -5.72 -5.50 -6.35
CA LEU A 507 -6.45 -5.65 -7.60
C LEU A 507 -7.19 -4.36 -8.02
N ALA A 508 -7.54 -3.49 -7.08
CA ALA A 508 -8.42 -2.35 -7.28
C ALA A 508 -7.90 -1.38 -8.34
N THR A 509 -6.62 -1.02 -8.30
CA THR A 509 -6.04 -0.11 -9.31
C THR A 509 -6.13 -0.69 -10.72
N TRP A 510 -5.90 -2.00 -10.86
CA TRP A 510 -6.00 -2.68 -12.16
C TRP A 510 -7.45 -2.80 -12.61
N ALA A 511 -8.35 -3.19 -11.71
CA ALA A 511 -9.76 -3.40 -11.99
C ALA A 511 -10.44 -2.07 -12.39
N HIS A 512 -10.15 -1.00 -11.64
CA HIS A 512 -10.62 0.36 -11.93
C HIS A 512 -10.21 0.83 -13.33
N ARG A 513 -8.95 0.59 -13.74
CA ARG A 513 -8.44 0.98 -15.05
C ARG A 513 -9.28 0.42 -16.21
N TYR A 514 -9.73 -0.82 -16.09
CA TYR A 514 -10.49 -1.51 -17.12
C TYR A 514 -11.99 -1.55 -16.84
N ARG A 515 -12.48 -0.76 -15.87
CA ARG A 515 -13.91 -0.68 -15.50
C ARG A 515 -14.49 -2.05 -15.08
N ILE A 516 -13.68 -2.84 -14.41
CA ILE A 516 -14.05 -4.15 -13.87
C ILE A 516 -14.31 -4.00 -12.38
N ASP A 517 -15.40 -4.59 -11.88
CA ASP A 517 -15.66 -4.64 -10.45
C ASP A 517 -14.60 -5.49 -9.72
N THR A 518 -14.01 -4.93 -8.67
CA THR A 518 -12.89 -5.55 -7.96
C THR A 518 -13.34 -6.82 -7.22
N GLN A 519 -14.55 -6.81 -6.67
CA GLN A 519 -15.11 -7.97 -5.97
C GLN A 519 -15.45 -9.10 -6.95
N ALA A 520 -16.06 -8.80 -8.08
CA ALA A 520 -16.32 -9.75 -9.15
C ALA A 520 -15.03 -10.40 -9.66
N LEU A 521 -13.98 -9.58 -9.89
CA LEU A 521 -12.66 -10.08 -10.26
C LEU A 521 -12.10 -11.04 -9.21
N LEU A 522 -12.18 -10.69 -7.92
CA LEU A 522 -11.74 -11.55 -6.83
C LEU A 522 -12.53 -12.88 -6.78
N GLN A 523 -13.85 -12.84 -6.97
CA GLN A 523 -14.69 -14.03 -7.03
C GLN A 523 -14.32 -14.93 -8.23
N LEU A 524 -13.97 -14.35 -9.38
CA LEU A 524 -13.49 -15.11 -10.54
C LEU A 524 -12.13 -15.78 -10.25
N ILE A 525 -11.24 -15.12 -9.52
CA ILE A 525 -9.97 -15.70 -9.05
C ILE A 525 -10.25 -16.88 -8.10
N ILE A 526 -11.11 -16.68 -7.08
CA ILE A 526 -11.49 -17.72 -6.12
C ILE A 526 -12.13 -18.93 -6.82
N ALA A 527 -12.97 -18.68 -7.83
CA ALA A 527 -13.63 -19.71 -8.63
C ALA A 527 -12.67 -20.47 -9.57
N GLY A 528 -11.42 -20.00 -9.73
CA GLY A 528 -10.45 -20.57 -10.66
C GLY A 528 -10.72 -20.23 -12.14
N ARG A 529 -11.51 -19.18 -12.39
CA ARG A 529 -11.84 -18.67 -13.73
C ARG A 529 -10.84 -17.64 -14.23
N VAL A 530 -9.85 -17.27 -13.42
CA VAL A 530 -8.79 -16.33 -13.78
C VAL A 530 -7.43 -17.03 -13.72
N LEU A 531 -6.58 -16.75 -14.71
CA LEU A 531 -5.13 -16.89 -14.59
C LEU A 531 -4.60 -15.52 -14.18
N LEU A 532 -4.08 -15.39 -12.97
CA LEU A 532 -3.47 -14.16 -12.50
C LEU A 532 -1.98 -14.15 -12.89
N ILE A 533 -1.56 -13.19 -13.69
CA ILE A 533 -0.17 -13.03 -14.12
C ILE A 533 0.42 -11.82 -13.38
N LEU A 534 1.31 -12.07 -12.43
CA LEU A 534 2.01 -11.08 -11.62
C LEU A 534 3.37 -10.78 -12.28
N GLU A 535 3.45 -9.67 -13.02
CA GLU A 535 4.59 -9.37 -13.88
C GLU A 535 5.63 -8.47 -13.19
N GLY A 536 6.89 -8.90 -13.20
CA GLY A 536 8.05 -8.09 -12.80
C GLY A 536 8.18 -7.87 -11.29
N PHE A 537 8.24 -8.95 -10.50
CA PHE A 537 8.44 -8.83 -9.04
C PHE A 537 9.79 -8.18 -8.68
N ASP A 538 10.78 -8.29 -9.56
CA ASP A 538 12.12 -7.71 -9.38
C ASP A 538 12.11 -6.17 -9.40
N GLU A 539 11.02 -5.57 -9.84
CA GLU A 539 10.84 -4.13 -9.98
C GLU A 539 9.83 -3.57 -8.97
N MET A 540 9.44 -4.33 -7.95
CA MET A 540 8.63 -3.83 -6.85
C MET A 540 9.37 -2.73 -6.07
N ASP A 541 8.61 -1.85 -5.40
CA ASP A 541 9.19 -0.82 -4.56
C ASP A 541 9.86 -1.43 -3.32
N LEU A 542 11.19 -1.33 -3.28
CA LEU A 542 12.04 -1.90 -2.23
C LEU A 542 12.29 -0.88 -1.14
N THR A 543 11.50 -0.95 -0.06
CA THR A 543 11.76 -0.23 1.18
C THR A 543 12.08 -1.22 2.30
N GLY A 544 13.31 -1.76 2.34
CA GLY A 544 13.78 -2.52 3.52
C GLY A 544 14.80 -3.63 3.26
N ASP A 545 14.97 -4.47 4.27
CA ASP A 545 15.83 -5.65 4.35
C ASP A 545 15.13 -6.91 3.77
N THR A 546 15.74 -8.09 3.93
CA THR A 546 15.19 -9.39 3.50
C THR A 546 13.75 -9.63 3.98
N GLU A 547 13.39 -9.16 5.18
CA GLU A 547 12.04 -9.33 5.71
C GLU A 547 11.01 -8.53 4.92
N ALA A 548 11.36 -7.29 4.52
CA ALA A 548 10.50 -6.49 3.66
C ALA A 548 10.25 -7.19 2.31
N ARG A 549 11.29 -7.76 1.67
CA ARG A 549 11.12 -8.57 0.44
C ARG A 549 10.17 -9.74 0.65
N LEU A 550 10.39 -10.55 1.69
CA LEU A 550 9.54 -11.70 1.99
C LEU A 550 8.07 -11.30 2.26
N SER A 551 7.84 -10.15 2.89
CA SER A 551 6.49 -9.66 3.19
C SER A 551 5.66 -9.38 1.91
N HIS A 552 6.31 -8.91 0.83
CA HIS A 552 5.64 -8.74 -0.46
C HIS A 552 5.08 -10.06 -0.99
N PHE A 553 5.90 -11.10 -1.01
CA PHE A 553 5.47 -12.42 -1.52
C PHE A 553 4.42 -13.07 -0.63
N ARG A 554 4.55 -12.97 0.71
CA ARG A 554 3.50 -13.43 1.63
C ARG A 554 2.14 -12.82 1.28
N ARG A 555 2.12 -11.55 0.87
CA ARG A 555 0.88 -10.88 0.49
C ARG A 555 0.39 -11.27 -0.90
N LEU A 556 1.27 -11.38 -1.89
CA LEU A 556 0.93 -11.89 -3.23
C LEU A 556 0.32 -13.30 -3.14
N TRP A 557 0.87 -14.17 -2.28
CA TRP A 557 0.38 -15.53 -2.10
C TRP A 557 -0.96 -15.65 -1.39
N GLN A 558 -1.52 -14.58 -0.81
CA GLN A 558 -2.90 -14.59 -0.31
C GLN A 558 -3.94 -14.71 -1.44
N LEU A 559 -3.56 -14.41 -2.68
CA LEU A 559 -4.39 -14.67 -3.86
C LEU A 559 -4.38 -16.15 -4.29
N SER A 560 -3.58 -17.00 -3.65
CA SER A 560 -3.44 -18.43 -3.98
C SER A 560 -4.57 -19.28 -3.38
N TYR A 561 -5.79 -19.00 -3.81
CA TYR A 561 -6.97 -19.80 -3.46
C TYR A 561 -6.87 -21.22 -4.07
N PRO A 562 -7.60 -22.23 -3.55
CA PRO A 562 -7.44 -23.62 -3.97
C PRO A 562 -7.58 -23.91 -5.47
N LYS A 563 -8.36 -23.09 -6.20
CA LYS A 563 -8.57 -23.22 -7.66
C LYS A 563 -7.83 -22.16 -8.48
N ALA A 564 -7.18 -21.20 -7.83
CA ALA A 564 -6.48 -20.11 -8.49
C ALA A 564 -5.21 -20.62 -9.17
N LYS A 565 -4.93 -20.08 -10.36
CA LYS A 565 -3.63 -20.23 -11.04
C LYS A 565 -2.97 -18.87 -11.11
N ILE A 566 -1.73 -18.81 -10.65
CA ILE A 566 -0.88 -17.64 -10.55
C ILE A 566 0.42 -17.96 -11.28
N LEU A 567 0.75 -17.10 -12.23
CA LEU A 567 2.05 -17.02 -12.88
C LEU A 567 2.75 -15.76 -12.35
N ILE A 568 3.89 -15.90 -11.71
CA ILE A 568 4.70 -14.77 -11.25
C ILE A 568 6.00 -14.69 -12.05
N THR A 569 6.43 -13.50 -12.48
CA THR A 569 7.62 -13.33 -13.32
C THR A 569 8.63 -12.39 -12.67
N GLY A 570 9.93 -12.68 -12.82
CA GLY A 570 10.99 -11.78 -12.37
C GLY A 570 12.39 -12.39 -12.44
N ARG A 571 13.37 -11.70 -11.84
CA ARG A 571 14.79 -12.12 -11.84
C ARG A 571 15.17 -12.90 -10.58
N PRO A 572 16.01 -13.95 -10.69
CA PRO A 572 16.51 -14.66 -9.52
C PRO A 572 17.43 -13.77 -8.66
N ASN A 573 18.22 -12.89 -9.27
CA ASN A 573 19.17 -12.00 -8.58
C ASN A 573 18.51 -10.91 -7.70
N PHE A 574 17.18 -10.83 -7.70
CA PHE A 574 16.42 -10.01 -6.76
C PHE A 574 16.58 -10.52 -5.31
N PHE A 575 16.86 -11.80 -5.14
CA PHE A 575 17.11 -12.45 -3.85
C PHE A 575 18.61 -12.53 -3.58
N LEU A 576 19.00 -12.51 -2.30
CA LEU A 576 20.41 -12.57 -1.92
C LEU A 576 21.03 -13.94 -2.22
N ASP A 577 20.23 -15.00 -2.07
CA ASP A 577 20.64 -16.37 -2.31
C ASP A 577 19.45 -17.24 -2.74
N ASP A 578 19.76 -18.46 -3.16
CA ASP A 578 18.79 -19.46 -3.59
C ASP A 578 17.83 -19.90 -2.47
N ALA A 579 18.26 -19.83 -1.20
CA ALA A 579 17.41 -20.17 -0.07
C ALA A 579 16.32 -19.10 0.15
N GLU A 580 16.66 -17.83 0.02
CA GLU A 580 15.72 -16.70 0.05
C GLU A 580 14.74 -16.79 -1.12
N LEU A 581 15.22 -17.03 -2.35
CA LEU A 581 14.40 -17.24 -3.54
C LEU A 581 13.36 -18.34 -3.31
N LYS A 582 13.81 -19.52 -2.87
CA LYS A 582 12.93 -20.68 -2.61
C LYS A 582 11.93 -20.41 -1.49
N SER A 583 12.34 -19.71 -0.44
CA SER A 583 11.46 -19.32 0.67
C SER A 583 10.39 -18.31 0.23
N ALA A 584 10.78 -17.27 -0.50
CA ALA A 584 9.90 -16.21 -0.96
C ALA A 584 8.83 -16.72 -1.93
N LEU A 585 9.27 -17.51 -2.91
CA LEU A 585 8.37 -18.05 -3.93
C LEU A 585 7.62 -19.30 -3.46
N GLY A 586 8.00 -19.90 -2.33
CA GLY A 586 7.39 -21.15 -1.86
C GLY A 586 7.74 -22.34 -2.76
N ILE A 587 8.98 -22.40 -3.23
CA ILE A 587 9.53 -23.48 -4.06
C ILE A 587 9.89 -24.65 -3.13
N GLN A 588 8.92 -25.52 -2.84
CA GLN A 588 9.10 -26.76 -2.09
C GLN A 588 8.28 -27.92 -2.70
N ARG A 589 8.71 -29.17 -2.44
CA ARG A 589 7.95 -30.38 -2.82
C ARG A 589 6.62 -30.44 -2.07
N PRO A 590 5.54 -30.94 -2.69
CA PRO A 590 4.20 -30.90 -2.13
C PRO A 590 4.13 -31.66 -0.80
N ASN A 591 3.79 -30.96 0.28
CA ASN A 591 3.40 -31.56 1.56
C ASN A 591 2.03 -30.99 1.98
N GLY A 592 1.01 -31.85 1.98
CA GLY A 592 -0.27 -31.56 2.65
C GLY A 592 -1.18 -30.51 2.00
N GLY A 593 -1.50 -30.64 0.70
CA GLY A 593 -2.61 -29.91 0.07
C GLY A 593 -2.48 -28.38 -0.02
N ARG A 594 -1.32 -27.82 0.37
CA ARG A 594 -1.03 -26.38 0.29
C ARG A 594 -0.56 -25.97 -1.10
N PRO A 595 -0.87 -24.75 -1.57
CA PRO A 595 -0.27 -24.20 -2.78
C PRO A 595 1.26 -24.19 -2.67
N TYR A 596 1.95 -24.61 -3.73
CA TYR A 596 3.40 -24.54 -3.85
C TYR A 596 3.74 -24.00 -5.25
N CYS A 597 4.91 -23.39 -5.39
CA CYS A 597 5.35 -22.79 -6.64
C CYS A 597 6.44 -23.65 -7.29
N GLN A 598 6.37 -23.84 -8.60
CA GLN A 598 7.46 -24.41 -9.39
C GLN A 598 8.18 -23.31 -10.15
N ALA A 599 9.51 -23.28 -10.04
CA ALA A 599 10.36 -22.37 -10.81
C ALA A 599 10.69 -22.96 -12.19
N VAL A 600 10.56 -22.10 -13.19
CA VAL A 600 10.91 -22.33 -14.60
C VAL A 600 11.87 -21.24 -15.02
N HIS A 601 13.06 -21.63 -15.44
CA HIS A 601 14.11 -20.71 -15.87
C HIS A 601 14.12 -20.62 -17.39
N LEU A 602 14.03 -19.40 -17.93
CA LEU A 602 14.19 -19.15 -19.36
C LEU A 602 15.63 -19.37 -19.79
N GLU A 603 15.79 -20.00 -20.95
CA GLU A 603 17.09 -20.14 -21.59
C GLU A 603 17.29 -19.08 -22.68
N ASN A 604 18.56 -18.83 -22.98
CA ASN A 604 18.95 -17.97 -24.09
C ASN A 604 18.55 -18.63 -25.42
N PHE A 605 18.28 -17.81 -26.45
CA PHE A 605 17.94 -18.32 -27.77
C PHE A 605 19.10 -19.08 -28.40
N ASP A 606 18.81 -20.25 -28.95
CA ASP A 606 19.68 -20.91 -29.92
C ASP A 606 19.64 -20.21 -31.29
N THR A 607 20.45 -20.67 -32.23
CA THR A 607 20.52 -20.07 -33.57
C THR A 607 19.23 -20.21 -34.37
N ASP A 608 18.45 -21.26 -34.14
CA ASP A 608 17.21 -21.54 -34.88
C ASP A 608 16.10 -20.60 -34.38
N GLN A 609 16.03 -20.38 -33.06
CA GLN A 609 15.15 -19.40 -32.44
C GLN A 609 15.52 -17.96 -32.86
N MET A 610 16.81 -17.66 -33.03
CA MET A 610 17.25 -16.37 -33.59
C MET A 610 16.75 -16.20 -35.02
N GLU A 611 16.93 -17.22 -35.87
CA GLU A 611 16.49 -17.18 -37.27
C GLU A 611 14.98 -16.99 -37.37
N GLU A 612 14.21 -17.72 -36.56
CA GLU A 612 12.75 -17.60 -36.47
C GLU A 612 12.33 -16.21 -35.95
N SER A 613 13.02 -15.65 -34.97
CA SER A 613 12.70 -14.30 -34.45
C SER A 613 13.00 -13.20 -35.46
N LEU A 614 13.97 -13.43 -36.34
CA LEU A 614 14.35 -12.54 -37.44
C LEU A 614 13.61 -12.83 -38.75
N ARG A 615 12.56 -13.66 -38.76
CA ARG A 615 11.78 -14.01 -39.95
C ARG A 615 11.23 -12.82 -40.74
N ALA A 616 10.96 -11.70 -40.05
CA ALA A 616 10.45 -10.48 -40.63
C ALA A 616 11.56 -9.49 -41.05
N ALA A 617 12.83 -9.79 -40.77
CA ALA A 617 13.97 -8.99 -41.19
C ALA A 617 14.44 -9.39 -42.59
N ASP A 618 15.17 -8.49 -43.27
CA ASP A 618 15.79 -8.78 -44.56
C ASP A 618 16.70 -10.02 -44.47
N ALA A 619 16.66 -10.90 -45.46
CA ALA A 619 17.45 -12.13 -45.47
C ALA A 619 18.95 -11.86 -45.26
N GLY A 620 19.51 -10.81 -45.89
CA GLY A 620 20.91 -10.43 -45.69
C GLY A 620 21.25 -9.96 -44.26
N VAL A 621 20.30 -9.32 -43.57
CA VAL A 621 20.46 -8.91 -42.16
C VAL A 621 20.42 -10.15 -41.27
N ARG A 622 19.41 -11.00 -41.45
CA ARG A 622 19.24 -12.24 -40.69
C ARG A 622 20.46 -13.15 -40.83
N ASP A 623 20.86 -13.45 -42.06
CA ASP A 623 21.95 -14.36 -42.36
C ASP A 623 23.28 -13.79 -41.84
N GLY A 624 23.48 -12.47 -41.94
CA GLY A 624 24.65 -11.76 -41.40
C GLY A 624 24.78 -11.86 -39.88
N ILE A 625 23.67 -11.65 -39.15
CA ILE A 625 23.63 -11.75 -37.69
C ILE A 625 23.89 -13.19 -37.25
N VAL A 626 23.17 -14.16 -37.80
CA VAL A 626 23.30 -15.58 -37.44
C VAL A 626 24.71 -16.09 -37.76
N ALA A 627 25.29 -15.69 -38.90
CA ALA A 627 26.65 -16.09 -39.26
C ALA A 627 27.72 -15.52 -38.31
N LEU A 628 27.55 -14.29 -37.82
CA LEU A 628 28.47 -13.72 -36.83
C LEU A 628 28.27 -14.37 -35.45
N ALA A 629 27.03 -14.64 -35.05
CA ALA A 629 26.71 -15.32 -33.79
C ALA A 629 27.34 -16.72 -33.73
N LYS A 630 27.36 -17.46 -34.84
CA LYS A 630 28.05 -18.76 -34.92
C LYS A 630 29.58 -18.67 -34.80
N LYS A 631 30.18 -17.50 -35.02
CA LYS A 631 31.64 -17.30 -35.03
C LYS A 631 32.20 -16.62 -33.79
N ASP A 632 31.44 -15.71 -33.19
CA ASP A 632 31.85 -14.93 -32.02
C ASP A 632 30.90 -15.21 -30.84
N GLU A 633 31.41 -15.95 -29.86
CA GLU A 633 30.68 -16.33 -28.63
C GLU A 633 30.19 -15.09 -27.85
N ARG A 634 30.97 -14.00 -27.82
CA ARG A 634 30.56 -12.77 -27.11
C ARG A 634 29.42 -12.08 -27.84
N PHE A 635 29.43 -12.10 -29.17
CA PHE A 635 28.32 -11.58 -29.95
C PHE A 635 27.08 -12.47 -29.83
N TYR A 636 27.25 -13.79 -29.84
CA TYR A 636 26.18 -14.76 -29.60
C TYR A 636 25.43 -14.45 -28.31
N GLU A 637 26.11 -14.23 -27.19
CA GLU A 637 25.49 -13.90 -25.90
C GLU A 637 24.62 -12.63 -25.94
N ILE A 638 25.00 -11.66 -26.76
CA ILE A 638 24.22 -10.43 -26.96
C ILE A 638 22.94 -10.77 -27.71
N VAL A 639 23.05 -11.42 -28.87
CA VAL A 639 21.92 -11.69 -29.75
C VAL A 639 21.06 -12.88 -29.31
N SER A 640 21.54 -13.68 -28.37
CA SER A 640 20.75 -14.73 -27.72
C SER A 640 19.73 -14.19 -26.73
N ARG A 641 19.77 -12.89 -26.42
CA ARG A 641 18.72 -12.17 -25.69
C ARG A 641 17.72 -11.59 -26.70
N PRO A 642 16.46 -12.06 -26.73
CA PRO A 642 15.44 -11.61 -27.69
C PRO A 642 15.31 -10.08 -27.83
N SER A 643 15.40 -9.35 -26.71
CA SER A 643 15.26 -7.90 -26.74
C SER A 643 16.45 -7.18 -27.40
N LEU A 644 17.66 -7.73 -27.26
CA LEU A 644 18.86 -7.20 -27.91
C LEU A 644 18.93 -7.65 -29.37
N LEU A 645 18.45 -8.85 -29.69
CA LEU A 645 18.35 -9.35 -31.07
C LEU A 645 17.59 -8.38 -31.97
N HIS A 646 16.45 -7.87 -31.50
CA HIS A 646 15.66 -6.85 -32.20
C HIS A 646 16.44 -5.55 -32.43
N ILE A 647 17.11 -5.05 -31.39
CA ILE A 647 17.93 -3.84 -31.44
C ILE A 647 19.08 -4.02 -32.44
N VAL A 648 19.78 -5.15 -32.37
CA VAL A 648 20.87 -5.51 -33.27
C VAL A 648 20.38 -5.58 -34.71
N SER A 649 19.23 -6.21 -34.97
CA SER A 649 18.61 -6.26 -36.31
C SER A 649 18.37 -4.87 -36.89
N THR A 650 17.77 -3.98 -36.09
CA THR A 650 17.49 -2.60 -36.48
C THR A 650 18.78 -1.82 -36.81
N LEU A 651 19.80 -1.96 -35.96
CA LEU A 651 21.10 -1.32 -36.16
C LEU A 651 21.92 -1.91 -37.31
N TRP A 652 21.77 -3.20 -37.56
CA TRP A 652 22.44 -3.86 -38.67
C TRP A 652 22.01 -3.27 -40.00
N GLN A 653 20.71 -3.05 -40.16
CA GLN A 653 20.14 -2.46 -41.36
C GLN A 653 20.43 -0.96 -41.47
N ARG A 654 20.29 -0.19 -40.37
CA ARG A 654 20.30 1.27 -40.41
C ARG A 654 21.65 1.94 -40.13
N GLU A 655 22.50 1.31 -39.34
CA GLU A 655 23.81 1.85 -38.91
C GLU A 655 24.99 0.98 -39.40
N ASN A 656 24.71 0.00 -40.27
CA ASN A 656 25.69 -0.94 -40.80
C ASN A 656 26.52 -1.60 -39.67
N LEU A 657 25.86 -2.06 -38.61
CA LEU A 657 26.51 -2.60 -37.41
C LEU A 657 27.48 -3.76 -37.73
N GLY A 658 27.21 -4.53 -38.79
CA GLY A 658 28.07 -5.64 -39.22
C GLY A 658 29.52 -5.25 -39.53
N GLN A 659 29.81 -3.97 -39.79
CA GLN A 659 31.17 -3.48 -40.03
C GLN A 659 32.11 -3.63 -38.81
N TYR A 660 31.54 -3.62 -37.60
CA TYR A 660 32.31 -3.66 -36.35
C TYR A 660 32.78 -5.08 -35.97
N ARG A 661 32.27 -6.13 -36.63
CA ARG A 661 32.66 -7.55 -36.45
C ARG A 661 32.77 -7.95 -34.95
N GLU A 662 33.91 -8.50 -34.53
CA GLU A 662 34.19 -8.97 -33.17
C GLU A 662 34.27 -7.84 -32.12
N GLY A 663 34.21 -6.57 -32.54
CA GLY A 663 34.18 -5.40 -31.67
C GLY A 663 32.80 -5.09 -31.08
N ILE A 664 31.75 -5.78 -31.51
CA ILE A 664 30.39 -5.53 -31.03
C ILE A 664 30.26 -5.96 -29.56
N ARG A 665 29.90 -5.00 -28.70
CA ARG A 665 29.66 -5.19 -27.26
C ARG A 665 28.32 -4.57 -26.88
N SER A 666 27.77 -4.97 -25.75
CA SER A 666 26.45 -4.49 -25.29
C SER A 666 26.41 -2.96 -25.18
N ALA A 667 27.46 -2.32 -24.65
CA ALA A 667 27.55 -0.86 -24.57
C ALA A 667 27.53 -0.19 -25.96
N LEU A 668 28.19 -0.79 -26.96
CA LEU A 668 28.20 -0.26 -28.33
C LEU A 668 26.82 -0.36 -28.97
N VAL A 669 26.14 -1.51 -28.80
CA VAL A 669 24.77 -1.72 -29.30
C VAL A 669 23.82 -0.67 -28.68
N MET A 670 23.87 -0.47 -27.36
CA MET A 670 23.05 0.54 -26.68
C MET A 670 23.40 1.96 -27.13
N GLU A 671 24.69 2.28 -27.25
CA GLU A 671 25.15 3.59 -27.68
C GLU A 671 24.64 3.95 -29.08
N LEU A 672 24.83 3.03 -30.04
CA LEU A 672 24.41 3.24 -31.42
C LEU A 672 22.90 3.35 -31.54
N PHE A 673 22.14 2.52 -30.80
CA PHE A 673 20.68 2.60 -30.79
C PHE A 673 20.19 3.95 -30.27
N ILE A 674 20.70 4.38 -29.11
CA ILE A 674 20.32 5.66 -28.50
C ILE A 674 20.68 6.83 -29.43
N GLN A 675 21.88 6.81 -30.03
CA GLN A 675 22.29 7.84 -31.00
C GLN A 675 21.42 7.83 -32.25
N HIS A 676 21.03 6.66 -32.75
CA HIS A 676 20.11 6.51 -33.86
C HIS A 676 18.74 7.14 -33.53
N SER A 677 18.18 6.83 -32.36
CA SER A 677 16.91 7.41 -31.90
C SER A 677 16.98 8.94 -31.82
N TYR A 678 18.08 9.51 -31.33
CA TYR A 678 18.30 10.97 -31.29
C TYR A 678 18.35 11.59 -32.68
N ARG A 679 19.14 11.00 -33.59
CA ARG A 679 19.29 11.50 -34.97
C ARG A 679 17.96 11.46 -35.72
N ARG A 680 17.22 10.37 -35.62
CA ARG A 680 15.89 10.25 -36.25
C ARG A 680 14.92 11.32 -35.74
N GLN A 681 14.96 11.61 -34.44
CA GLN A 681 14.12 12.65 -33.87
C GLN A 681 14.54 14.05 -34.37
N GLY A 682 15.84 14.32 -34.48
CA GLY A 682 16.37 15.54 -35.09
C GLY A 682 16.01 15.70 -36.57
N ALA A 683 15.93 14.62 -37.34
CA ALA A 683 15.54 14.67 -38.76
C ALA A 683 14.09 15.14 -38.99
N LYS A 684 13.20 15.02 -37.99
CA LYS A 684 11.82 15.56 -38.06
C LYS A 684 11.77 17.10 -37.98
N GLN A 685 12.88 17.74 -37.63
CA GLN A 685 13.01 19.17 -37.36
C GLN A 685 13.04 20.03 -38.65
N GLY A 686 12.95 19.41 -39.85
CA GLY A 686 13.02 20.11 -41.16
C GLY A 686 11.93 19.77 -42.18
N ALA A 687 10.77 19.19 -41.79
CA ALA A 687 9.79 18.68 -42.76
C ALA A 687 8.68 19.65 -43.18
N ARG A 688 8.60 20.89 -42.65
CA ARG A 688 7.62 21.90 -43.08
C ARG A 688 8.24 23.29 -43.16
N GLU A 689 8.33 23.84 -44.36
CA GLU A 689 8.72 25.24 -44.58
C GLU A 689 7.68 26.17 -43.93
N GLY A 690 8.12 27.05 -43.02
CA GLY A 690 7.31 28.15 -42.48
C GLY A 690 6.67 27.96 -41.10
N GLU A 691 6.79 26.79 -40.45
CA GLU A 691 6.33 26.58 -39.06
C GLU A 691 7.53 26.45 -38.09
N PRO A 692 7.51 27.06 -36.88
CA PRO A 692 8.53 26.82 -35.86
C PRO A 692 8.56 25.32 -35.53
N GLY A 693 9.71 24.68 -35.73
CA GLY A 693 9.84 23.22 -35.60
C GLY A 693 9.34 22.70 -34.25
N PHE A 694 8.54 21.63 -34.29
CA PHE A 694 7.93 20.95 -33.13
C PHE A 694 8.94 20.42 -32.10
N MET A 695 10.23 20.31 -32.47
CA MET A 695 11.28 19.79 -31.60
C MET A 695 12.09 20.94 -30.97
N ALA A 696 12.07 21.03 -29.64
CA ALA A 696 12.70 22.12 -28.88
C ALA A 696 14.21 21.95 -28.68
N LEU A 697 14.69 20.70 -28.61
CA LEU A 697 16.07 20.37 -28.29
C LEU A 697 16.86 20.10 -29.57
N ASN A 698 18.18 20.29 -29.54
CA ASN A 698 19.08 19.72 -30.55
C ASN A 698 19.58 18.33 -30.10
N THR A 699 20.32 17.62 -30.96
CA THR A 699 20.76 16.24 -30.69
C THR A 699 21.63 16.13 -29.42
N ALA A 700 22.52 17.09 -29.18
CA ALA A 700 23.38 17.11 -28.00
C ALA A 700 22.60 17.39 -26.71
N GLU A 701 21.62 18.30 -26.78
CA GLU A 701 20.71 18.60 -25.67
C GLU A 701 19.81 17.41 -25.35
N ARG A 702 19.22 16.74 -26.35
CA ARG A 702 18.43 15.50 -26.13
C ARG A 702 19.26 14.46 -25.38
N ALA A 703 20.52 14.25 -25.80
CA ALA A 703 21.43 13.35 -25.11
C ALA A 703 21.68 13.76 -23.66
N TYR A 704 21.84 15.06 -23.39
CA TYR A 704 22.00 15.60 -22.03
C TYR A 704 20.74 15.39 -21.17
N PHE A 705 19.54 15.68 -21.71
CA PHE A 705 18.29 15.51 -20.98
C PHE A 705 18.00 14.05 -20.64
N MET A 706 18.14 13.14 -21.60
CA MET A 706 17.91 11.71 -21.38
C MET A 706 18.89 11.10 -20.39
N ALA A 707 20.18 11.43 -20.52
CA ALA A 707 21.20 11.02 -19.55
C ALA A 707 20.95 11.64 -18.17
N GLY A 708 20.47 12.87 -18.13
CA GLY A 708 20.08 13.59 -16.92
C GLY A 708 18.90 12.96 -16.19
N ILE A 709 17.87 12.53 -16.91
CA ILE A 709 16.70 11.83 -16.36
C ILE A 709 17.12 10.46 -15.81
N ALA A 710 17.93 9.70 -16.56
CA ALA A 710 18.48 8.43 -16.08
C ALA A 710 19.30 8.59 -14.79
N ALA A 711 20.13 9.64 -14.71
CA ALA A 711 20.90 9.99 -13.53
C ALA A 711 20.02 10.44 -12.35
N TYR A 712 18.95 11.20 -12.61
CA TYR A 712 17.96 11.58 -11.61
C TYR A 712 17.33 10.34 -10.96
N MET A 713 16.92 9.37 -11.79
CA MET A 713 16.33 8.11 -11.33
C MET A 713 17.33 7.29 -10.52
N GLY A 714 18.57 7.16 -11.00
CA GLY A 714 19.63 6.42 -10.31
C GLY A 714 20.00 7.02 -8.94
N ALA A 715 20.16 8.34 -8.86
CA ALA A 715 20.50 9.03 -7.62
C ALA A 715 19.40 8.92 -6.54
N ARG A 716 18.14 8.74 -6.96
CA ARG A 716 16.98 8.54 -6.07
C ARG A 716 16.60 7.07 -5.90
N ARG A 717 17.34 6.14 -6.53
CA ARG A 717 17.05 4.69 -6.56
C ARG A 717 15.62 4.38 -6.99
N LEU A 718 15.12 5.12 -7.97
CA LEU A 718 13.84 4.81 -8.57
C LEU A 718 13.99 3.53 -9.41
N PRO A 719 12.94 2.67 -9.48
CA PRO A 719 12.89 1.59 -10.47
C PRO A 719 12.90 2.18 -11.89
N ASN A 720 12.81 1.35 -12.93
CA ASN A 720 12.61 1.83 -14.30
C ASN A 720 11.18 2.40 -14.51
N GLN A 721 10.79 3.36 -13.69
CA GLN A 721 9.52 4.08 -13.71
C GLN A 721 9.73 5.47 -13.08
N ILE A 722 9.18 6.50 -13.70
CA ILE A 722 9.21 7.89 -13.24
C ILE A 722 7.83 8.54 -13.42
N SER A 723 7.30 9.17 -12.37
CA SER A 723 6.01 9.88 -12.46
C SER A 723 6.13 11.17 -13.28
N LYS A 724 5.00 11.69 -13.80
CA LYS A 724 4.96 12.99 -14.50
C LYS A 724 5.59 14.12 -13.66
N GLN A 725 5.29 14.17 -12.36
CA GLN A 725 5.83 15.18 -11.45
C GLN A 725 7.36 15.07 -11.29
N GLN A 726 7.87 13.84 -11.12
CA GLN A 726 9.31 13.61 -11.02
C GLN A 726 10.04 13.89 -12.34
N LEU A 727 9.39 13.61 -13.47
CA LEU A 727 9.93 13.92 -14.80
C LEU A 727 10.02 15.43 -15.01
N ASP A 728 8.98 16.20 -14.67
CA ASP A 728 9.00 17.67 -14.68
C ASP A 728 10.10 18.22 -13.75
N GLU A 729 10.23 17.67 -12.53
CA GLU A 729 11.31 18.05 -11.60
C GLU A 729 12.70 17.80 -12.21
N ALA A 730 12.90 16.64 -12.84
CA ALA A 730 14.15 16.29 -13.50
C ALA A 730 14.45 17.27 -14.66
N ILE A 731 13.48 17.53 -15.52
CA ILE A 731 13.63 18.42 -16.68
C ILE A 731 13.94 19.85 -16.23
N ARG A 732 13.22 20.39 -15.24
CA ARG A 732 13.49 21.73 -14.69
C ARG A 732 14.84 21.83 -14.01
N GLY A 733 15.30 20.77 -13.35
CA GLY A 733 16.65 20.70 -12.80
C GLY A 733 17.72 20.76 -13.89
N LEU A 734 17.51 20.04 -14.99
CA LEU A 734 18.43 19.99 -16.13
C LEU A 734 18.45 21.30 -16.91
N ILE A 735 17.30 21.95 -17.12
CA ILE A 735 17.23 23.28 -17.74
C ILE A 735 18.09 24.27 -16.94
N ARG A 736 18.03 24.24 -15.61
CA ARG A 736 18.83 25.13 -14.75
C ARG A 736 20.33 24.83 -14.79
N ALA A 737 20.70 23.56 -14.98
CA ALA A 737 22.08 23.08 -14.88
C ALA A 737 22.81 22.95 -16.23
N ILE A 738 22.10 23.00 -17.36
CA ILE A 738 22.68 22.75 -18.68
C ILE A 738 23.79 23.76 -19.02
N PRO A 739 25.02 23.30 -19.29
CA PRO A 739 26.12 24.14 -19.76
C PRO A 739 25.92 24.57 -21.20
N ASP A 740 26.33 25.80 -21.54
CA ASP A 740 26.24 26.33 -22.92
C ASP A 740 27.03 25.47 -23.92
N GLU A 741 28.11 24.83 -23.48
CA GLU A 741 28.95 23.96 -24.30
C GLU A 741 28.20 22.70 -24.78
N VAL A 742 27.15 22.27 -24.07
CA VAL A 742 26.30 21.16 -24.50
C VAL A 742 25.51 21.57 -25.74
N SER A 743 24.89 22.75 -25.71
CA SER A 743 24.14 23.29 -26.86
C SER A 743 25.03 23.58 -28.06
N ARG A 744 26.30 23.93 -27.85
CA ARG A 744 27.31 24.17 -28.90
C ARG A 744 28.02 22.90 -29.38
N GLY A 745 27.71 21.75 -28.78
CA GLY A 745 28.35 20.47 -29.09
C GLY A 745 27.87 19.90 -30.42
N VAL A 746 28.83 19.64 -31.33
CA VAL A 746 28.74 18.97 -32.65
C VAL A 746 27.31 18.65 -33.12
N THR A 747 26.66 19.61 -33.77
CA THR A 747 25.49 19.38 -34.62
C THR A 747 25.96 18.86 -35.97
N THR A 748 25.67 17.61 -36.30
CA THR A 748 25.90 17.05 -37.65
C THR A 748 24.72 17.29 -38.60
N MET A 749 23.65 17.92 -38.14
CA MET A 749 22.43 18.17 -38.91
C MET A 749 22.30 19.65 -39.25
N GLU A 750 22.17 19.97 -40.54
CA GLU A 750 22.19 21.35 -41.08
C GLU A 750 21.06 22.26 -40.57
N ASN A 751 20.04 21.71 -39.90
CA ASN A 751 18.82 22.41 -39.48
C ASN A 751 18.61 22.49 -37.95
N GLU A 752 19.59 22.10 -37.13
CA GLU A 752 19.47 22.19 -35.65
C GLU A 752 19.93 23.56 -35.11
N ALA A 753 19.28 24.04 -34.04
CA ALA A 753 19.64 25.28 -33.37
C ALA A 753 21.00 25.16 -32.63
N ASN A 754 21.92 26.07 -32.95
CA ASN A 754 23.27 26.13 -32.35
C ASN A 754 23.40 27.11 -31.18
N ALA A 755 22.41 27.99 -30.98
CA ALA A 755 22.40 28.92 -29.86
C ALA A 755 22.14 28.16 -28.53
N PRO A 756 22.77 28.56 -27.40
CA PRO A 756 22.50 27.96 -26.10
C PRO A 756 21.02 27.88 -25.76
N LEU A 757 20.57 26.77 -25.15
CA LEU A 757 19.15 26.55 -24.85
C LEU A 757 18.53 27.70 -24.04
N ARG A 758 19.30 28.23 -23.08
CA ARG A 758 18.91 29.35 -22.21
C ARG A 758 19.20 30.73 -22.80
N SER A 759 19.65 30.81 -24.05
CA SER A 759 19.95 32.09 -24.69
C SER A 759 18.65 32.85 -25.00
N PRO A 760 18.56 34.14 -24.69
CA PRO A 760 17.43 34.99 -25.12
C PRO A 760 17.33 35.11 -26.65
N THR A 761 18.40 34.77 -27.39
CA THR A 761 18.39 34.71 -28.86
C THR A 761 17.71 33.45 -29.39
N ARG A 762 17.45 32.45 -28.54
CA ARG A 762 16.82 31.18 -28.93
C ARG A 762 15.37 31.11 -28.46
N TYR A 763 15.12 31.45 -27.20
CA TYR A 763 13.77 31.47 -26.62
C TYR A 763 13.56 32.66 -25.69
N ASP A 764 12.33 33.19 -25.68
CA ASP A 764 11.89 34.18 -24.70
C ASP A 764 11.51 33.52 -23.37
N TRP A 765 12.52 33.12 -22.61
CA TRP A 765 12.36 32.54 -21.27
C TRP A 765 11.67 33.48 -20.28
N LYS A 766 11.60 34.79 -20.55
CA LYS A 766 10.98 35.74 -19.62
C LYS A 766 9.46 35.72 -19.72
N ASN A 767 8.93 35.61 -20.94
CA ASN A 767 7.49 35.70 -21.17
C ASN A 767 6.84 34.36 -21.57
N ARG A 768 7.62 33.35 -21.98
CA ARG A 768 7.10 32.07 -22.51
C ARG A 768 7.66 30.83 -21.82
N GLU A 769 8.19 30.96 -20.60
CA GLU A 769 8.78 29.84 -19.85
C GLU A 769 7.90 28.58 -19.78
N PRO A 770 6.58 28.66 -19.47
CA PRO A 770 5.73 27.47 -19.40
C PRO A 770 5.64 26.71 -20.73
N GLU A 771 5.48 27.43 -21.84
CA GLU A 771 5.37 26.85 -23.19
C GLU A 771 6.70 26.20 -23.63
N ILE A 772 7.83 26.83 -23.32
CA ILE A 772 9.15 26.28 -23.66
C ILE A 772 9.39 24.96 -22.91
N ILE A 773 9.04 24.91 -21.62
CA ILE A 773 9.17 23.69 -20.82
C ILE A 773 8.28 22.59 -21.39
N GLU A 774 7.02 22.89 -21.73
CA GLU A 774 6.11 21.92 -22.34
C GLU A 774 6.64 21.36 -23.68
N HIS A 775 7.27 22.19 -24.51
CA HIS A 775 7.90 21.73 -25.73
C HIS A 775 9.11 20.82 -25.46
N ILE A 776 9.93 21.14 -24.45
CA ILE A 776 11.06 20.28 -24.03
C ILE A 776 10.54 18.93 -23.50
N GLU A 777 9.51 18.95 -22.64
CA GLU A 777 8.86 17.74 -22.13
C GLU A 777 8.30 16.86 -23.25
N THR A 778 7.77 17.49 -24.29
CA THR A 778 7.23 16.78 -25.46
C THR A 778 8.34 16.17 -26.31
N ASP A 779 9.44 16.88 -26.56
CA ASP A 779 10.58 16.36 -27.31
C ASP A 779 11.24 15.16 -26.60
N VAL A 780 11.49 15.29 -25.29
CA VAL A 780 12.03 14.20 -24.44
C VAL A 780 11.17 12.94 -24.51
N ARG A 781 9.83 13.08 -24.44
CA ARG A 781 8.90 11.94 -24.54
C ARG A 781 8.81 11.37 -25.95
N ALA A 782 8.92 12.21 -26.97
CA ALA A 782 8.79 11.79 -28.37
C ALA A 782 10.07 11.12 -28.92
N CYS A 783 11.17 11.13 -28.17
CA CYS A 783 12.45 10.50 -28.54
C CYS A 783 12.38 8.95 -28.65
N GLY A 784 11.32 8.31 -28.16
CA GLY A 784 11.11 6.85 -28.27
C GLY A 784 11.89 6.00 -27.26
N LEU A 785 12.76 6.62 -26.44
CA LEU A 785 13.47 5.95 -25.35
C LEU A 785 12.64 5.90 -24.06
N LEU A 786 11.81 6.92 -23.81
CA LEU A 786 10.83 6.96 -22.73
C LEU A 786 9.44 6.65 -23.30
N VAL A 787 8.75 5.69 -22.71
CA VAL A 787 7.41 5.27 -23.09
C VAL A 787 6.48 5.40 -21.89
N SER A 788 5.18 5.59 -22.14
CA SER A 788 4.18 5.56 -21.07
C SER A 788 4.19 4.20 -20.37
N ASP A 789 4.10 4.22 -19.05
CA ASP A 789 4.04 2.99 -18.27
C ASP A 789 2.60 2.43 -18.30
N PRO A 790 2.41 1.21 -18.83
CA PRO A 790 1.09 0.61 -18.87
C PRO A 790 0.61 0.09 -17.51
N GLY A 791 1.48 -0.06 -16.51
CA GLY A 791 1.08 -0.49 -15.16
C GLY A 791 0.50 0.64 -14.31
N LYS A 792 0.72 1.91 -14.70
CA LYS A 792 0.39 3.08 -13.88
C LYS A 792 0.21 4.33 -14.74
N ASP A 793 -1.01 4.85 -14.79
CA ASP A 793 -1.30 6.05 -15.57
C ASP A 793 -0.49 7.27 -15.06
N GLY A 794 -0.10 8.15 -15.98
CA GLY A 794 0.72 9.33 -15.66
C GLY A 794 2.19 9.02 -15.27
N HIS A 795 2.65 7.79 -15.48
CA HIS A 795 4.04 7.40 -15.31
C HIS A 795 4.70 7.06 -16.65
N PHE A 796 6.01 7.20 -16.70
CA PHE A 796 6.86 6.88 -17.85
C PHE A 796 7.94 5.90 -17.42
N ARG A 797 8.47 5.14 -18.36
CA ARG A 797 9.60 4.23 -18.16
C ARG A 797 10.53 4.27 -19.35
N PHE A 798 11.80 3.90 -19.18
CA PHE A 798 12.59 3.58 -20.35
C PHE A 798 11.99 2.35 -21.03
N ALA A 799 11.85 2.41 -22.36
CA ALA A 799 11.29 1.34 -23.18
C ALA A 799 11.96 0.00 -22.86
N HIS A 800 13.27 0.08 -22.61
CA HIS A 800 14.08 -0.99 -22.06
C HIS A 800 14.90 -0.53 -20.85
N GLU A 801 14.93 -1.32 -19.77
CA GLU A 801 15.72 -1.00 -18.57
C GLU A 801 17.21 -0.79 -18.83
N SER A 802 17.87 -1.52 -19.74
CA SER A 802 19.29 -1.23 -19.96
C SER A 802 19.54 0.10 -20.66
N PHE A 803 18.53 0.79 -21.22
CA PHE A 803 18.73 2.19 -21.60
C PHE A 803 18.95 3.06 -20.37
N LEU A 804 18.19 2.84 -19.29
CA LEU A 804 18.38 3.51 -18.00
C LEU A 804 19.78 3.22 -17.45
N GLU A 805 20.13 1.94 -17.35
CA GLU A 805 21.42 1.48 -16.80
C GLU A 805 22.61 1.99 -17.63
N PHE A 806 22.52 1.89 -18.96
CA PHE A 806 23.55 2.37 -19.87
C PHE A 806 23.72 3.89 -19.77
N LEU A 807 22.63 4.66 -19.72
CA LEU A 807 22.69 6.12 -19.61
C LEU A 807 23.29 6.56 -18.27
N GLN A 808 22.95 5.88 -17.17
CA GLN A 808 23.58 6.10 -15.86
C GLN A 808 25.09 5.80 -15.90
N ALA A 809 25.46 4.66 -16.46
CA ALA A 809 26.86 4.27 -16.66
C ALA A 809 27.62 5.28 -17.53
N ARG A 810 26.98 5.80 -18.59
CA ARG A 810 27.54 6.81 -19.49
C ARG A 810 27.79 8.14 -18.79
N VAL A 811 26.88 8.61 -17.94
CA VAL A 811 27.11 9.84 -17.15
C VAL A 811 28.35 9.70 -16.27
N LEU A 812 28.51 8.55 -15.62
CA LEU A 812 29.66 8.31 -14.75
C LEU A 812 30.95 8.09 -15.54
N SER A 813 30.92 7.41 -16.68
CA SER A 813 32.10 7.22 -17.53
C SER A 813 32.62 8.56 -18.07
N GLN A 814 31.72 9.50 -18.39
CA GLN A 814 32.06 10.85 -18.82
C GLN A 814 32.85 11.66 -17.79
N LEU A 815 32.74 11.34 -16.49
CA LEU A 815 33.57 11.97 -15.44
C LEU A 815 35.06 11.64 -15.58
N PHE A 816 35.38 10.56 -16.28
CA PHE A 816 36.74 10.07 -16.53
C PHE A 816 37.26 10.40 -17.93
N ALA A 817 36.43 11.01 -18.80
CA ALA A 817 36.86 11.45 -20.11
C ALA A 817 37.95 12.56 -20.02
N ALA A 818 38.70 12.75 -21.10
CA ALA A 818 39.59 13.89 -21.25
C ALA A 818 38.80 15.22 -21.20
N GLN A 819 39.49 16.36 -21.02
CA GLN A 819 38.83 17.68 -21.04
C GLN A 819 38.05 17.86 -22.35
N GLY A 820 36.76 18.24 -22.27
CA GLY A 820 35.90 18.40 -23.43
C GLY A 820 34.39 18.37 -23.12
N PRO A 821 33.52 18.50 -24.14
CA PRO A 821 32.07 18.62 -23.97
C PRO A 821 31.43 17.44 -23.23
N ALA A 822 31.89 16.22 -23.50
CA ALA A 822 31.39 15.00 -22.83
C ALA A 822 31.61 15.05 -21.32
N ARG A 823 32.78 15.53 -20.89
CA ARG A 823 33.11 15.67 -19.47
C ARG A 823 32.33 16.79 -18.79
N ILE A 824 32.12 17.91 -19.48
CA ILE A 824 31.31 19.04 -19.00
C ILE A 824 29.86 18.58 -18.77
N SER A 825 29.31 17.86 -19.75
CA SER A 825 27.96 17.25 -19.68
C SER A 825 27.83 16.30 -18.49
N GLY A 826 28.69 15.28 -18.41
CA GLY A 826 28.65 14.29 -17.32
C GLY A 826 28.88 14.91 -15.94
N ALA A 827 29.79 15.88 -15.81
CA ALA A 827 30.02 16.59 -14.56
C ALA A 827 28.82 17.46 -14.14
N SER A 828 28.18 18.15 -15.08
CA SER A 828 26.97 18.93 -14.81
C SER A 828 25.84 18.03 -14.29
N ILE A 829 25.56 16.94 -14.99
CA ILE A 829 24.50 15.99 -14.61
C ILE A 829 24.80 15.35 -13.24
N ALA A 830 26.00 14.78 -13.07
CA ALA A 830 26.37 14.09 -11.84
C ALA A 830 26.36 15.02 -10.62
N ASN A 831 26.80 16.28 -10.77
CA ASN A 831 26.75 17.25 -9.68
C ASN A 831 25.33 17.70 -9.35
N THR A 832 24.48 17.89 -10.37
CA THR A 832 23.07 18.29 -10.20
C THR A 832 22.31 17.27 -9.37
N TRP A 833 22.48 15.99 -9.69
CA TRP A 833 21.75 14.90 -9.02
C TRP A 833 22.51 14.21 -7.91
N LYS A 834 23.80 14.54 -7.73
CA LYS A 834 24.72 13.88 -6.79
C LYS A 834 24.88 12.37 -7.06
N LEU A 835 24.74 11.94 -8.32
CA LEU A 835 24.93 10.55 -8.73
C LEU A 835 26.38 10.09 -8.49
N ARG A 836 26.55 8.91 -7.92
CA ARG A 836 27.83 8.28 -7.58
C ARG A 836 27.90 6.87 -8.16
N ILE A 837 29.13 6.36 -8.31
CA ILE A 837 29.36 4.96 -8.71
C ILE A 837 28.71 3.99 -7.73
N ASP A 838 28.70 4.32 -6.43
CA ASP A 838 28.07 3.51 -5.39
C ASP A 838 26.54 3.37 -5.59
N ASP A 839 25.91 4.24 -6.40
CA ASP A 839 24.48 4.16 -6.70
C ASP A 839 24.18 3.12 -7.81
N LEU A 840 25.20 2.61 -8.52
CA LEU A 840 25.06 1.54 -9.53
C LEU A 840 25.37 0.13 -9.01
N LYS A 841 25.82 0.01 -7.76
CA LYS A 841 26.34 -1.26 -7.20
C LYS A 841 25.33 -2.43 -7.24
N ASP A 842 24.04 -2.10 -7.23
CA ASP A 842 22.94 -3.07 -7.17
C ASP A 842 22.47 -3.48 -8.59
N SER A 843 23.03 -2.88 -9.67
CA SER A 843 22.83 -3.29 -11.07
C SER A 843 24.13 -3.82 -11.68
N PRO A 844 24.28 -5.16 -11.81
CA PRO A 844 25.42 -5.79 -12.49
C PRO A 844 25.58 -5.31 -13.94
N GLU A 845 24.47 -5.13 -14.66
CA GLU A 845 24.44 -4.61 -16.02
C GLU A 845 24.98 -3.18 -16.12
N ALA A 846 24.54 -2.24 -15.26
CA ALA A 846 25.04 -0.87 -15.24
C ALA A 846 26.55 -0.83 -14.99
N MET A 847 27.04 -1.69 -14.08
CA MET A 847 28.47 -1.84 -13.81
C MET A 847 29.25 -2.40 -15.01
N THR A 848 28.67 -3.35 -15.74
CA THR A 848 29.26 -3.90 -16.96
C THR A 848 29.34 -2.83 -18.05
N PHE A 849 28.28 -2.06 -18.28
CA PHE A 849 28.31 -0.92 -19.22
C PHE A 849 29.36 0.11 -18.84
N LEU A 850 29.47 0.46 -17.55
CA LEU A 850 30.48 1.40 -17.07
C LEU A 850 31.89 0.88 -17.36
N ALA A 851 32.14 -0.41 -17.11
CA ALA A 851 33.42 -1.05 -17.38
C ALA A 851 33.75 -1.05 -18.87
N GLU A 852 32.80 -1.40 -19.74
CA GLU A 852 32.96 -1.39 -21.21
C GLU A 852 33.28 0.02 -21.74
N LEU A 853 32.54 1.04 -21.27
CA LEU A 853 32.76 2.42 -21.67
C LEU A 853 34.13 2.95 -21.24
N LEU A 854 34.56 2.63 -20.00
CA LEU A 854 35.88 3.01 -19.50
C LEU A 854 37.00 2.27 -20.23
N ALA A 855 36.87 0.96 -20.43
CA ALA A 855 37.85 0.15 -21.13
C ALA A 855 38.04 0.62 -22.58
N ARG A 856 36.96 0.98 -23.27
CA ARG A 856 37.04 1.61 -24.61
C ARG A 856 37.84 2.90 -24.59
N GLY A 857 37.53 3.81 -23.65
CA GLY A 857 38.27 5.06 -23.50
C GLY A 857 39.77 4.85 -23.20
N PHE A 858 40.12 3.82 -22.43
CA PHE A 858 41.52 3.48 -22.16
C PHE A 858 42.23 2.88 -23.38
N ARG A 859 41.54 2.05 -24.17
CA ARG A 859 42.07 1.50 -25.44
C ARG A 859 42.35 2.60 -26.45
N GLU A 860 41.46 3.58 -26.59
CA GLU A 860 41.66 4.77 -27.44
C GLU A 860 42.87 5.61 -26.98
N GLN A 861 43.25 5.53 -25.70
CA GLN A 861 44.44 6.18 -25.13
C GLN A 861 45.70 5.30 -25.18
N GLY A 862 45.67 4.16 -25.89
CA GLY A 862 46.82 3.29 -26.13
C GLY A 862 46.99 2.13 -25.15
N GLN A 863 46.04 1.86 -24.26
CA GLN A 863 46.07 0.71 -23.33
C GLN A 863 45.28 -0.49 -23.90
N ALA A 864 45.97 -1.47 -24.49
CA ALA A 864 45.30 -2.59 -25.17
C ALA A 864 45.19 -3.89 -24.34
N GLY A 865 46.14 -4.16 -23.42
CA GLY A 865 46.22 -5.42 -22.69
C GLY A 865 45.36 -5.49 -21.43
N ASP A 866 44.85 -6.68 -21.10
CA ASP A 866 43.97 -6.94 -19.94
C ASP A 866 44.56 -6.45 -18.61
N GLN A 867 45.87 -6.61 -18.40
CA GLN A 867 46.55 -6.10 -17.21
C GLN A 867 46.58 -4.57 -17.16
N GLY A 868 46.75 -3.90 -18.31
CA GLY A 868 46.69 -2.44 -18.40
C GLY A 868 45.29 -1.91 -18.12
N ILE A 869 44.27 -2.55 -18.69
CA ILE A 869 42.86 -2.22 -18.48
C ILE A 869 42.46 -2.43 -17.01
N ALA A 870 42.83 -3.56 -16.41
CA ALA A 870 42.60 -3.84 -15.00
C ALA A 870 43.25 -2.78 -14.09
N GLY A 871 44.47 -2.35 -14.43
CA GLY A 871 45.20 -1.31 -13.70
C GLY A 871 44.54 0.08 -13.76
N GLU A 872 44.07 0.50 -14.94
CA GLU A 872 43.38 1.79 -15.09
C GLU A 872 41.99 1.78 -14.48
N LEU A 873 41.25 0.66 -14.57
CA LEU A 873 40.00 0.49 -13.84
C LEU A 873 40.21 0.60 -12.32
N LEU A 874 41.29 0.01 -11.79
CA LEU A 874 41.64 0.14 -10.37
C LEU A 874 41.90 1.61 -10.02
N ALA A 875 42.62 2.33 -10.89
CA ALA A 875 42.92 3.74 -10.70
C ALA A 875 41.66 4.62 -10.73
N ALA A 876 40.71 4.32 -11.61
CA ALA A 876 39.46 5.04 -11.76
C ALA A 876 38.48 4.76 -10.61
N LEU A 877 38.16 3.48 -10.37
CA LEU A 877 37.09 3.05 -9.46
C LEU A 877 37.51 3.06 -7.99
N VAL A 878 38.75 2.66 -7.68
CA VAL A 878 39.24 2.57 -6.29
C VAL A 878 39.88 3.87 -5.84
N TRP A 879 40.86 4.33 -6.61
CA TRP A 879 41.69 5.47 -6.20
C TRP A 879 41.12 6.84 -6.56
N GLY A 880 40.09 6.89 -7.41
CA GLY A 880 39.37 8.12 -7.73
C GLY A 880 40.27 9.17 -8.37
N ARG A 881 41.00 8.81 -9.44
CA ARG A 881 41.49 9.81 -10.41
C ARG A 881 40.29 10.40 -11.15
N LEU A 882 39.55 11.30 -10.49
CA LEU A 882 38.87 12.36 -11.24
C LEU A 882 39.99 13.24 -11.79
N PRO A 883 40.11 13.43 -13.11
CA PRO A 883 41.18 14.29 -13.62
C PRO A 883 41.01 15.69 -13.01
N GLY A 884 42.05 16.32 -12.47
CA GLY A 884 41.96 17.65 -11.86
C GLY A 884 41.91 17.73 -10.31
N LYS A 885 41.99 16.62 -9.56
CA LYS A 885 42.37 16.69 -8.11
C LYS A 885 43.89 16.56 -7.94
N ARG A 886 44.43 17.32 -6.97
CA ARG A 886 45.89 17.44 -6.71
C ARG A 886 46.57 16.06 -6.63
N PRO A 887 47.55 15.75 -7.51
CA PRO A 887 48.12 14.41 -7.70
C PRO A 887 48.82 13.82 -6.47
N TRP A 888 49.27 14.65 -5.53
CA TRP A 888 50.02 14.18 -4.36
C TRP A 888 49.16 13.44 -3.33
N LYS A 889 47.87 13.77 -3.16
CA LYS A 889 46.98 13.08 -2.20
C LYS A 889 46.62 11.66 -2.63
N SER A 890 46.48 11.40 -3.93
CA SER A 890 46.24 10.06 -4.47
C SER A 890 47.54 9.23 -4.49
N ALA A 891 48.69 9.86 -4.74
CA ALA A 891 49.99 9.23 -4.58
C ALA A 891 50.26 8.79 -3.12
N LEU A 892 49.98 9.65 -2.14
CA LEU A 892 50.13 9.32 -0.71
C LEU A 892 49.25 8.13 -0.28
N ARG A 893 47.99 8.07 -0.77
CA ARG A 893 47.09 6.93 -0.54
C ARG A 893 47.59 5.65 -1.19
N ARG A 894 48.13 5.71 -2.42
CA ARG A 894 48.74 4.55 -3.09
C ARG A 894 49.96 4.02 -2.34
N LEU A 895 50.79 4.90 -1.78
CA LEU A 895 51.99 4.56 -1.01
C LEU A 895 51.67 3.92 0.35
N SER A 896 50.55 4.27 0.98
CA SER A 896 50.14 3.74 2.29
C SER A 896 49.27 2.48 2.20
N VAL A 897 48.46 2.32 1.15
CA VAL A 897 47.50 1.20 1.03
C VAL A 897 48.08 -0.05 0.36
N ARG A 898 49.04 0.11 -0.57
CA ARG A 898 49.68 -1.02 -1.26
C ARG A 898 50.38 -2.02 -0.32
N PRO A 899 51.18 -1.57 0.68
CA PRO A 899 51.81 -2.49 1.64
C PRO A 899 50.78 -3.23 2.51
N ALA A 900 49.67 -2.56 2.87
CA ALA A 900 48.59 -3.14 3.66
C ALA A 900 47.82 -4.22 2.87
N LEU A 901 47.47 -3.97 1.61
CA LEU A 901 46.84 -4.96 0.73
C LEU A 901 47.76 -6.16 0.47
N TRP A 902 49.06 -5.92 0.30
CA TRP A 902 50.07 -6.98 0.16
C TRP A 902 50.17 -7.85 1.42
N LEU A 903 50.19 -7.25 2.61
CA LEU A 903 50.23 -7.97 3.89
C LEU A 903 48.96 -8.81 4.09
N VAL A 904 47.78 -8.23 3.82
CA VAL A 904 46.48 -8.94 3.89
C VAL A 904 46.45 -10.12 2.92
N GLY A 905 46.83 -9.91 1.65
CA GLY A 905 46.88 -10.97 0.65
C GLY A 905 47.83 -12.11 1.03
N ARG A 906 48.98 -11.78 1.64
CA ARG A 906 49.98 -12.77 2.10
C ARG A 906 49.51 -13.56 3.32
N LEU A 907 48.80 -12.91 4.25
CA LEU A 907 48.24 -13.56 5.45
C LEU A 907 47.04 -14.46 5.11
N VAL A 908 46.14 -14.00 4.23
CA VAL A 908 44.99 -14.80 3.77
C VAL A 908 45.47 -16.01 2.95
N GLY A 909 46.40 -15.81 2.02
CA GLY A 909 46.93 -16.89 1.19
C GLY A 909 47.68 -17.99 1.95
N ARG A 910 48.18 -17.70 3.17
CA ARG A 910 48.95 -18.67 3.98
C ARG A 910 48.14 -19.36 5.08
N PHE A 911 47.07 -18.74 5.57
CA PHE A 911 46.32 -19.23 6.74
C PHE A 911 44.80 -19.37 6.52
N GLY A 912 44.26 -18.91 5.40
CA GLY A 912 42.82 -18.84 5.15
C GLY A 912 42.14 -17.67 5.89
N VAL A 913 40.98 -17.22 5.38
CA VAL A 913 40.29 -16.00 5.82
C VAL A 913 40.01 -15.97 7.34
N ARG A 914 39.59 -17.11 7.93
CA ARG A 914 39.25 -17.22 9.36
C ARG A 914 40.46 -17.11 10.31
N ARG A 915 41.62 -17.66 9.94
CA ARG A 915 42.85 -17.59 10.77
C ARG A 915 43.64 -16.31 10.56
N ALA A 916 43.48 -15.64 9.41
CA ALA A 916 44.15 -14.38 9.13
C ALA A 916 43.81 -13.29 10.17
N ARG A 917 42.54 -13.18 10.63
CA ARG A 917 42.11 -12.25 11.70
C ARG A 917 42.84 -12.51 13.02
N VAL A 918 42.99 -13.78 13.42
CA VAL A 918 43.70 -14.20 14.65
C VAL A 918 45.18 -13.88 14.57
N VAL A 919 45.80 -14.12 13.41
CA VAL A 919 47.22 -13.78 13.17
C VAL A 919 47.43 -12.27 13.11
N THR A 920 46.48 -11.48 12.58
CA THR A 920 46.58 -10.01 12.59
C THR A 920 46.44 -9.45 14.01
N LEU A 921 45.51 -9.97 14.81
CA LEU A 921 45.36 -9.61 16.22
C LEU A 921 46.60 -10.01 17.03
N GLY A 922 47.16 -11.19 16.74
CA GLY A 922 48.38 -11.70 17.38
C GLY A 922 49.62 -10.89 17.01
N LEU A 923 49.77 -10.47 15.75
CA LEU A 923 50.85 -9.58 15.30
C LEU A 923 50.70 -8.17 15.90
N PHE A 924 49.47 -7.67 16.06
CA PHE A 924 49.20 -6.40 16.74
C PHE A 924 49.53 -6.49 18.22
N ALA A 925 49.07 -7.55 18.90
CA ALA A 925 49.41 -7.80 20.30
C ALA A 925 50.92 -7.92 20.47
N ALA A 926 51.62 -8.74 19.68
CA ALA A 926 53.06 -8.89 19.72
C ALA A 926 53.82 -7.57 19.46
N ALA A 927 53.36 -6.73 18.53
CA ALA A 927 53.96 -5.43 18.27
C ALA A 927 53.76 -4.45 19.44
N VAL A 928 52.59 -4.48 20.09
CA VAL A 928 52.32 -3.69 21.31
C VAL A 928 53.15 -4.20 22.49
N THR A 929 53.28 -5.51 22.67
CA THR A 929 54.11 -6.11 23.72
C THR A 929 55.59 -5.83 23.48
N PHE A 930 56.07 -5.88 22.24
CA PHE A 930 57.45 -5.58 21.86
C PHE A 930 57.77 -4.08 22.01
N ALA A 931 56.84 -3.20 21.65
CA ALA A 931 56.95 -1.77 21.91
C ALA A 931 56.93 -1.45 23.41
N GLY A 932 56.09 -2.14 24.18
CA GLY A 932 56.07 -2.06 25.64
C GLY A 932 57.36 -2.58 26.28
N MET A 933 57.91 -3.70 25.78
CA MET A 933 59.17 -4.28 26.23
C MET A 933 60.36 -3.34 25.97
N LEU A 934 60.44 -2.72 24.79
CA LEU A 934 61.50 -1.75 24.48
C LEU A 934 61.44 -0.49 25.35
N VAL A 935 60.24 -0.06 25.76
CA VAL A 935 60.04 1.07 26.70
C VAL A 935 60.42 0.67 28.13
N ILE A 936 60.20 -0.60 28.51
CA ILE A 936 60.51 -1.11 29.86
C ILE A 936 61.99 -1.50 30.00
N GLU A 937 62.62 -2.09 28.98
CA GLU A 937 64.05 -2.44 28.99
C GLU A 937 64.97 -1.23 28.90
N HIS A 938 64.51 -0.10 28.36
CA HIS A 938 65.32 1.13 28.23
C HIS A 938 64.86 2.25 29.17
N GLY A 939 64.50 1.89 30.41
CA GLY A 939 64.19 2.84 31.47
C GLY A 939 65.30 3.88 31.71
N LEU A 940 65.05 5.11 31.21
CA LEU A 940 65.60 6.41 31.62
C LEU A 940 67.13 6.62 31.62
N VAL A 941 67.67 7.45 30.70
CA VAL A 941 68.67 8.51 31.03
C VAL A 941 68.64 9.67 29.99
N GLY A 942 68.41 10.89 30.48
CA GLY A 942 69.21 12.11 30.24
C GLY A 942 69.56 12.63 28.83
N ALA A 943 69.11 13.87 28.58
CA ALA A 943 69.74 14.99 27.85
C ALA A 943 70.87 14.80 26.80
N MET A 944 70.62 15.47 25.65
CA MET A 944 71.55 16.11 24.69
C MET A 944 72.43 15.28 23.73
N ALA A 945 72.26 15.66 22.44
CA ALA A 945 73.25 15.76 21.35
C ALA A 945 73.52 14.58 20.37
N PHE A 946 73.07 14.80 19.12
CA PHE A 946 73.67 14.43 17.81
C PHE A 946 73.61 12.95 17.32
N PRO A 947 73.87 12.66 16.01
CA PRO A 947 73.01 12.82 14.83
C PRO A 947 72.75 11.47 14.08
N MET A 948 71.90 11.50 13.04
CA MET A 948 71.84 10.54 11.91
C MET A 948 72.30 9.08 12.15
N THR A 949 71.57 8.34 12.97
CA THR A 949 71.18 6.95 12.63
C THR A 949 69.81 6.75 13.28
N LEU A 950 68.82 6.33 12.48
CA LEU A 950 67.53 5.96 13.05
C LEU A 950 67.77 4.72 13.92
N SER A 951 67.87 4.92 15.24
CA SER A 951 68.03 3.82 16.19
C SER A 951 66.89 2.82 16.00
N ALA A 952 67.12 1.55 16.33
CA ALA A 952 66.08 0.51 16.26
C ALA A 952 64.78 0.94 16.99
N ALA A 953 64.92 1.76 18.05
CA ALA A 953 63.80 2.40 18.75
C ALA A 953 63.06 3.44 17.87
N GLY A 954 63.76 4.29 17.12
CA GLY A 954 63.14 5.23 16.18
C GLY A 954 62.44 4.55 15.00
N ILE A 955 63.00 3.44 14.51
CA ILE A 955 62.38 2.59 13.48
C ILE A 955 61.13 1.90 14.06
N GLY A 956 61.21 1.39 15.29
CA GLY A 956 60.08 0.77 16.00
C GLY A 956 58.94 1.76 16.29
N LEU A 957 59.25 2.99 16.67
CA LEU A 957 58.26 4.06 16.87
C LEU A 957 57.58 4.49 15.57
N LEU A 958 58.33 4.60 14.47
CA LEU A 958 57.79 4.86 13.14
C LEU A 958 56.95 3.70 12.62
N LEU A 959 57.38 2.45 12.84
CA LEU A 959 56.60 1.24 12.52
C LEU A 959 55.33 1.16 13.36
N GLY A 960 55.39 1.50 14.65
CA GLY A 960 54.24 1.57 15.55
C GLY A 960 53.24 2.66 15.16
N TYR A 961 53.71 3.86 14.84
CA TYR A 961 52.88 4.93 14.28
C TYR A 961 52.31 4.56 12.91
N TRP A 962 53.08 3.88 12.07
CA TRP A 962 52.64 3.41 10.76
C TRP A 962 51.64 2.26 10.87
N LEU A 963 51.80 1.33 11.81
CA LEU A 963 50.86 0.26 12.13
C LEU A 963 49.60 0.80 12.79
N GLY A 964 49.72 1.76 13.70
CA GLY A 964 48.60 2.47 14.33
C GLY A 964 47.82 3.32 13.33
N PHE A 965 48.52 4.02 12.43
CA PHE A 965 47.90 4.71 11.30
C PHE A 965 47.26 3.71 10.33
N CYS A 966 47.91 2.61 10.00
CA CYS A 966 47.32 1.56 9.16
C CYS A 966 46.09 0.94 9.84
N MET A 967 46.09 0.73 11.15
CA MET A 967 44.97 0.18 11.93
C MET A 967 43.82 1.18 12.09
N ASP A 968 44.08 2.46 12.34
CA ASP A 968 43.07 3.54 12.42
C ASP A 968 42.52 3.90 11.03
N PHE A 969 43.38 3.86 10.00
CA PHE A 969 42.99 3.98 8.58
C PHE A 969 42.20 2.77 8.12
N LEU A 970 42.61 1.55 8.50
CA LEU A 970 41.81 0.33 8.30
C LEU A 970 40.49 0.44 9.07
N GLY A 971 40.46 0.95 10.30
CA GLY A 971 39.22 1.15 11.07
C GLY A 971 38.25 2.15 10.44
N LYS A 972 38.74 3.30 9.95
CA LYS A 972 37.93 4.40 9.40
C LYS A 972 37.67 4.32 7.88
N GLN A 973 38.48 3.57 7.11
CA GLN A 973 38.35 3.44 5.65
C GLN A 973 38.09 2.00 5.14
N LYS A 974 38.16 0.94 5.98
CA LYS A 974 37.96 -0.47 5.57
C LYS A 974 36.75 -0.63 4.65
N MET A 975 35.60 -0.14 5.09
CA MET A 975 34.35 -0.35 4.37
C MET A 975 34.31 0.35 3.01
N ARG A 976 34.99 1.49 2.84
CA ARG A 976 34.96 2.25 1.58
C ARG A 976 35.93 1.71 0.53
N ILE A 977 37.12 1.28 0.93
CA ILE A 977 38.12 0.76 -0.03
C ILE A 977 37.74 -0.65 -0.47
N TRP A 978 37.28 -1.51 0.44
CA TRP A 978 36.80 -2.85 0.09
C TRP A 978 35.58 -2.81 -0.82
N ARG A 979 34.59 -1.96 -0.55
CA ARG A 979 33.45 -1.76 -1.46
C ARG A 979 33.89 -1.34 -2.86
N ARG A 980 34.88 -0.45 -2.97
CA ARG A 980 35.42 -0.03 -4.28
C ARG A 980 36.26 -1.10 -4.97
N LEU A 981 36.99 -1.91 -4.22
CA LEU A 981 37.70 -3.08 -4.76
C LEU A 981 36.71 -4.13 -5.27
N HIS A 982 35.57 -4.30 -4.60
CA HIS A 982 34.49 -5.15 -5.08
C HIS A 982 33.89 -4.64 -6.39
N LEU A 983 33.63 -3.33 -6.47
CA LEU A 983 33.20 -2.67 -7.71
C LEU A 983 34.22 -2.85 -8.84
N TRP A 984 35.51 -2.72 -8.53
CA TRP A 984 36.60 -2.97 -9.49
C TRP A 984 36.62 -4.44 -9.96
N TYR A 985 36.53 -5.39 -9.03
CA TYR A 985 36.54 -6.81 -9.35
C TYR A 985 35.35 -7.20 -10.24
N ARG A 986 34.13 -6.75 -9.88
CA ARG A 986 32.94 -6.93 -10.71
C ARG A 986 33.07 -6.29 -12.10
N ALA A 987 33.65 -5.09 -12.19
CA ALA A 987 33.92 -4.46 -13.48
C ALA A 987 34.91 -5.28 -14.33
N CYS A 988 35.95 -5.86 -13.73
CA CYS A 988 36.89 -6.73 -14.42
C CYS A 988 36.26 -8.07 -14.84
N GLN A 989 35.39 -8.65 -14.01
CA GLN A 989 34.60 -9.84 -14.34
C GLN A 989 33.64 -9.58 -15.50
N GLY A 990 32.92 -8.45 -15.49
CA GLY A 990 32.02 -8.06 -16.57
C GLY A 990 32.73 -7.88 -17.91
N LEU A 991 34.00 -7.48 -17.89
CA LEU A 991 34.87 -7.40 -19.07
C LEU A 991 35.53 -8.73 -19.46
N ARG A 992 35.36 -9.78 -18.65
CA ARG A 992 36.03 -11.09 -18.78
C ARG A 992 37.54 -10.97 -18.92
N LEU A 993 38.16 -10.08 -18.13
CA LEU A 993 39.61 -9.97 -18.09
C LEU A 993 40.21 -11.26 -17.51
N GLU A 994 41.38 -11.66 -18.01
CA GLU A 994 42.06 -12.84 -17.49
C GLU A 994 42.25 -12.75 -15.96
N PRO A 995 41.96 -13.83 -15.19
CA PRO A 995 42.18 -13.85 -13.76
C PRO A 995 43.63 -13.47 -13.38
N GLN A 996 44.59 -13.89 -14.19
CA GLN A 996 46.00 -13.56 -14.03
C GLN A 996 46.28 -12.04 -14.14
N ALA A 997 45.54 -11.32 -14.98
CA ALA A 997 45.65 -9.87 -15.10
C ALA A 997 45.17 -9.16 -13.82
N MET A 998 44.09 -9.64 -13.22
CA MET A 998 43.58 -9.15 -11.92
C MET A 998 44.56 -9.47 -10.79
N GLU A 999 45.05 -10.71 -10.73
CA GLU A 999 46.02 -11.16 -9.73
C GLU A 999 47.33 -10.35 -9.79
N ARG A 1000 47.84 -10.04 -10.99
CA ARG A 1000 49.02 -9.18 -11.17
C ARG A 1000 48.78 -7.73 -10.76
N THR A 1001 47.52 -7.28 -10.72
CA THR A 1001 47.14 -5.89 -10.43
C THR A 1001 47.00 -5.63 -8.93
N VAL A 1002 46.35 -6.53 -8.18
CA VAL A 1002 46.09 -6.36 -6.73
C VAL A 1002 46.65 -7.47 -5.83
N GLY A 1003 47.17 -8.54 -6.42
CA GLY A 1003 47.68 -9.72 -5.71
C GLY A 1003 46.63 -10.84 -5.56
N LYS A 1004 47.06 -12.09 -5.75
CA LYS A 1004 46.22 -13.29 -5.69
C LYS A 1004 45.37 -13.42 -4.43
N GLY A 1005 45.95 -13.18 -3.25
CA GLY A 1005 45.22 -13.27 -1.99
C GLY A 1005 44.12 -12.22 -1.82
N VAL A 1006 44.19 -11.07 -2.51
CA VAL A 1006 43.12 -10.06 -2.51
C VAL A 1006 41.98 -10.50 -3.43
N VAL A 1007 42.30 -11.05 -4.61
CA VAL A 1007 41.32 -11.62 -5.54
C VAL A 1007 40.52 -12.73 -4.86
N GLN A 1008 41.19 -13.65 -4.15
CA GLN A 1008 40.52 -14.72 -3.39
C GLN A 1008 39.58 -14.21 -2.29
N VAL A 1009 39.89 -13.07 -1.66
CA VAL A 1009 39.00 -12.46 -0.65
C VAL A 1009 37.78 -11.82 -1.31
N LEU A 1010 37.96 -11.20 -2.48
CA LEU A 1010 36.86 -10.61 -3.25
C LEU A 1010 35.93 -11.71 -3.80
N GLU A 1011 36.50 -12.83 -4.25
CA GLU A 1011 35.76 -14.04 -4.65
C GLU A 1011 34.97 -14.67 -3.50
N ALA A 1012 35.56 -14.79 -2.31
CA ALA A 1012 34.89 -15.36 -1.14
C ALA A 1012 33.84 -14.42 -0.51
N GLY A 1013 33.94 -13.11 -0.77
CA GLY A 1013 33.06 -12.08 -0.21
C GLY A 1013 31.68 -11.98 -0.85
N ASP A 1014 31.46 -12.59 -2.02
CA ASP A 1014 30.13 -12.63 -2.68
C ASP A 1014 29.15 -13.61 -2.01
N GLY A 1015 29.56 -14.39 -1.00
CA GLY A 1015 28.73 -15.42 -0.34
C GLY A 1015 28.44 -15.25 1.16
N GLU A 1016 29.05 -14.30 1.87
CA GLU A 1016 28.77 -14.08 3.30
C GLU A 1016 28.72 -12.58 3.62
N GLY A 1017 27.53 -12.07 3.95
CA GLY A 1017 27.34 -10.75 4.55
C GLY A 1017 28.01 -10.66 5.92
N LYS A 1018 29.33 -10.45 5.97
CA LYS A 1018 30.07 -10.18 7.21
C LYS A 1018 30.86 -8.89 7.09
N GLU A 1019 30.46 -7.94 7.93
CA GLU A 1019 31.13 -6.68 8.24
C GLU A 1019 32.62 -6.82 8.65
#